data_AF-A0A4P5VQ92-F1
#
_entry.id   AF-A0A4P5VQ92-F1
#
_cell.length_a   1.000
_cell.length_b   1.000
_cell.length_c   1.000
_cell.angle_alpha   90.00
_cell.angle_beta   90.00
_cell.angle_gamma   90.00
#
_symmetry.space_group_name_H-M   'P 1'
#
loop_
_entity.id
_entity.type
_entity.pdbx_description
1 polymer ?
#
loop_
_entity_poly.entity_id
_entity_poly.type
_entity_poly.pdbx_seq_one_letter_code
_entity_poly.pdbx_strand_id
1 'polypeptide(L)'
;MWLWLAASALAGDLSLYKATLRLVDDHYLWPERIDHATMFRAAAERLEERVEPAMVSANEAVARVQIGGRSWSVEFKGDLPAALAQLEDSVLASGAVLDEDLDLRAELLKGALSSLDRHTVVLTGEGLERFDERLSGTLSGIGVTLRASAAGLVVAAVYASTPAARAGLLVGDQVLRVDGVSTSGMTPADATSHIRGRAGTTLTLTVVRGGKTFELEIERAEITIPNVTGEAGPRGVGVVRIDHFSEQTVPNLERVLADLRAKGLLDVGMVLDLRGNTGGSLTQSAKAADTFLEGGRIVTTSGRGGERVPGLVHAIDARSGPAVGPPMVVLVDHETASGAEILAGALLQLDRAALLGETTFGKGTVQTLYQVAEGLKLKLTVAEYTLAEDRHVNEVGIVPDMALYPVNTVDGRFWYPDATRLRRRLGPTTPLLYYPQLPESAGDRDDALDLAASILTSGTVADRASVLAAGASLLPSLSSLQASRLEEAFRGQSLDWRPAAQPPGEVGVEVTIPAIPTARAGERTELRLVVNNRGGELARAAIRLRSVNPDFDDVVVPVGHLASGEERTVSFALAPSVDSPSRLDRVVGVLECDGCGATPVLDTVLGVEGVAAPALEVLAQVADGTVRMEITNRGGTTLTGVRAHVPYPDLTGVELAGAEDRALVLVPGAKAVVTQALALATGFSSSTLGLRLEVRADGYPGLARWELPLPVAGGAVHRDAPAVEVTSARPRQSPGTAVVQVHAFDPDGLEHVVVFAGSERVDRKRWDASVDWQQKKLLYREPLAKRAHLSVVVPVRAGSNRIVVIAEDKDGVRTRRELYIYGEGEAPTDDGVAFVP
;
A
#
# COMPACT_ATOMS: atom_id res chain seq x y z
N MET A 1 32.21 35.89 28.50
CA MET A 1 32.77 34.73 27.76
C MET A 1 31.90 33.49 27.91
N TRP A 2 31.52 33.07 29.13
CA TRP A 2 30.57 31.97 29.36
C TRP A 2 29.13 32.22 28.84
N LEU A 3 28.65 33.47 28.86
CA LEU A 3 27.37 33.86 28.26
C LEU A 3 27.39 33.94 26.72
N TRP A 4 28.57 33.96 26.09
CA TRP A 4 28.70 33.94 24.62
C TRP A 4 28.82 32.51 24.10
N LEU A 5 29.45 31.61 24.87
CA LEU A 5 29.53 30.18 24.59
C LEU A 5 28.19 29.44 24.81
N ALA A 6 27.32 29.93 25.69
CA ALA A 6 25.97 29.38 25.89
C ALA A 6 24.96 29.84 24.81
N ALA A 7 25.16 31.02 24.20
CA ALA A 7 24.34 31.50 23.09
C ALA A 7 24.67 30.80 21.76
N SER A 8 25.89 30.25 21.62
CA SER A 8 26.30 29.42 20.48
C SER A 8 25.93 27.93 20.62
N ALA A 9 25.53 27.48 21.81
CA ALA A 9 25.14 26.09 22.08
C ALA A 9 23.61 25.83 21.98
N LEU A 10 22.82 26.88 21.76
CA LEU A 10 21.36 26.86 21.59
C LEU A 10 20.92 27.36 20.21
N ALA A 11 21.86 27.58 19.29
CA ALA A 11 21.55 27.77 17.88
C ALA A 11 21.83 26.43 17.20
N GLY A 12 20.82 25.55 17.14
CA GLY A 12 20.89 24.35 16.31
C GLY A 12 21.37 24.73 14.90
N ASP A 13 22.22 23.90 14.30
CA ASP A 13 22.72 24.15 12.95
C ASP A 13 21.55 24.16 11.96
N LEU A 14 21.07 25.36 11.63
CA LEU A 14 19.98 25.56 10.68
C LEU A 14 20.36 25.20 9.24
N SER A 15 21.63 24.84 8.97
CA SER A 15 22.15 24.60 7.63
C SER A 15 21.32 23.57 6.87
N LEU A 16 20.94 22.45 7.51
CA LEU A 16 20.17 21.38 6.90
C LEU A 16 18.76 21.85 6.49
N TYR A 17 18.04 22.50 7.42
CA TYR A 17 16.69 23.01 7.15
C TYR A 17 16.72 24.08 6.07
N LYS A 18 17.67 25.03 6.15
CA LYS A 18 17.82 26.10 5.16
C LYS A 18 18.21 25.56 3.79
N ALA A 19 19.11 24.59 3.72
CA ALA A 19 19.53 23.97 2.46
C ALA A 19 18.36 23.23 1.80
N THR A 20 17.64 22.41 2.57
CA THR A 20 16.48 21.65 2.06
C THR A 20 15.37 22.57 1.58
N LEU A 21 14.96 23.53 2.40
CA LEU A 21 13.82 24.39 2.08
C LEU A 21 14.15 25.37 0.95
N ARG A 22 15.41 25.81 0.82
CA ARG A 22 15.85 26.57 -0.35
C ARG A 22 15.68 25.77 -1.65
N LEU A 23 16.06 24.48 -1.66
CA LEU A 23 15.85 23.63 -2.83
C LEU A 23 14.36 23.51 -3.18
N VAL A 24 13.49 23.40 -2.18
CA VAL A 24 12.03 23.38 -2.38
C VAL A 24 11.54 24.69 -2.99
N ASP A 25 11.86 25.83 -2.37
CA ASP A 25 11.41 27.14 -2.82
C ASP A 25 11.90 27.44 -4.26
N ASP A 26 13.15 27.09 -4.55
CA ASP A 26 13.81 27.39 -5.83
C ASP A 26 13.40 26.43 -6.96
N HIS A 27 13.16 25.15 -6.66
CA HIS A 27 13.06 24.10 -7.69
C HIS A 27 11.76 23.31 -7.72
N TYR A 28 10.91 23.39 -6.69
CA TYR A 28 9.67 22.64 -6.67
C TYR A 28 8.75 23.04 -7.84
N LEU A 29 8.15 22.05 -8.50
CA LEU A 29 7.37 22.28 -9.72
C LEU A 29 6.21 23.27 -9.54
N TRP A 30 5.52 23.19 -8.40
CA TRP A 30 4.27 23.91 -8.11
C TRP A 30 4.46 24.90 -6.95
N PRO A 31 5.06 26.09 -7.18
CA PRO A 31 5.34 27.06 -6.13
C PRO A 31 4.09 27.49 -5.35
N GLU A 32 2.91 27.45 -5.96
CA GLU A 32 1.63 27.78 -5.36
C GLU A 32 1.19 26.80 -4.25
N ARG A 33 1.77 25.59 -4.19
CA ARG A 33 1.49 24.62 -3.11
C ARG A 33 2.43 24.78 -1.91
N ILE A 34 3.42 25.69 -1.99
CA ILE A 34 4.35 25.93 -0.90
C ILE A 34 3.67 26.87 0.11
N ASP A 35 3.13 26.29 1.18
CA ASP A 35 2.65 27.02 2.35
C ASP A 35 3.48 26.65 3.58
N HIS A 36 4.42 27.53 3.94
CA HIS A 36 5.31 27.29 5.08
C HIS A 36 4.56 27.16 6.43
N ALA A 37 3.37 27.73 6.57
CA ALA A 37 2.55 27.61 7.78
C ALA A 37 1.90 26.22 7.87
N THR A 38 1.37 25.72 6.74
CA THR A 38 0.88 24.34 6.65
C THR A 38 2.02 23.32 6.85
N MET A 39 3.20 23.58 6.25
CA MET A 39 4.40 22.75 6.44
C MET A 39 4.85 22.73 7.91
N PHE A 40 4.81 23.86 8.61
CA PHE A 40 5.11 23.94 10.04
C PHE A 40 4.16 23.05 10.87
N ARG A 41 2.85 23.15 10.62
CA ARG A 41 1.86 22.30 11.29
C ARG A 41 2.15 20.82 11.08
N ALA A 42 2.37 20.42 9.82
CA ALA A 42 2.61 19.01 9.45
C ALA A 42 3.92 18.47 10.06
N ALA A 43 4.96 19.31 10.12
CA ALA A 43 6.21 18.94 10.81
C ALA A 43 6.01 18.73 12.32
N ALA A 44 5.22 19.60 12.96
CA ALA A 44 4.91 19.44 14.38
C ALA A 44 4.11 18.15 14.63
N GLU A 45 3.07 17.88 13.84
CA GLU A 45 2.26 16.66 13.95
C GLU A 45 3.11 15.39 13.77
N ARG A 46 4.11 15.42 12.88
CA ARG A 46 5.04 14.31 12.66
C ARG A 46 5.85 13.91 13.90
N LEU A 47 6.11 14.84 14.82
CA LEU A 47 6.81 14.51 16.07
C LEU A 47 6.02 13.53 16.93
N GLU A 48 4.69 13.65 16.99
CA GLU A 48 3.87 12.72 17.75
C GLU A 48 3.89 11.31 17.16
N GLU A 49 4.05 11.17 15.84
CA GLU A 49 4.14 9.86 15.20
C GLU A 49 5.46 9.14 15.49
N ARG A 50 6.51 9.87 15.88
CA ARG A 50 7.90 9.38 15.86
C ARG A 50 8.65 9.50 17.17
N VAL A 51 8.24 10.41 18.04
CA VAL A 51 8.87 10.67 19.33
C VAL A 51 7.91 10.24 20.41
N GLU A 52 8.25 9.17 21.12
CA GLU A 52 7.45 8.66 22.23
C GLU A 52 8.00 9.23 23.55
N PRO A 53 7.17 9.75 24.48
CA PRO A 53 5.71 9.80 24.43
C PRO A 53 5.28 11.28 24.15
N ALA A 54 5.53 11.77 22.92
CA ALA A 54 5.28 13.17 22.56
C ALA A 54 3.82 13.44 22.19
N MET A 55 3.30 14.55 22.72
CA MET A 55 1.93 14.99 22.52
C MET A 55 1.90 16.38 21.88
N VAL A 56 1.50 16.48 20.61
CA VAL A 56 1.53 17.71 19.82
C VAL A 56 0.16 18.26 19.41
N SER A 57 -0.20 19.46 19.88
CA SER A 57 -1.34 20.22 19.35
C SER A 57 -0.82 21.35 18.47
N ALA A 58 -1.03 21.28 17.16
CA ALA A 58 -0.52 22.26 16.21
C ALA A 58 -1.62 22.85 15.33
N ASN A 59 -1.43 24.12 14.95
CA ASN A 59 -2.07 24.76 13.82
C ASN A 59 -1.02 25.56 13.04
N GLU A 60 -1.45 26.28 12.01
CA GLU A 60 -0.56 27.06 11.13
C GLU A 60 0.21 28.21 11.83
N ALA A 61 -0.18 28.57 13.06
CA ALA A 61 0.43 29.67 13.81
C ALA A 61 1.20 29.20 15.06
N VAL A 62 0.79 28.11 15.70
CA VAL A 62 1.40 27.64 16.94
C VAL A 62 1.37 26.12 17.05
N ALA A 63 2.49 25.55 17.48
CA ALA A 63 2.60 24.16 17.88
C ALA A 63 2.88 24.08 19.38
N ARG A 64 2.13 23.25 20.11
CA ARG A 64 2.37 22.93 21.50
C ARG A 64 2.83 21.49 21.60
N VAL A 65 4.07 21.29 22.00
CA VAL A 65 4.69 19.98 22.20
C VAL A 65 4.72 19.70 23.69
N GLN A 66 4.27 18.51 24.10
CA GLN A 66 4.28 18.04 25.48
C GLN A 66 4.98 16.69 25.57
N ILE A 67 6.03 16.60 26.39
CA ILE A 67 6.83 15.39 26.58
C ILE A 67 7.24 15.32 28.05
N GLY A 68 7.04 14.18 28.70
CA GLY A 68 7.47 13.95 30.09
C GLY A 68 6.91 14.99 31.09
N GLY A 69 5.65 15.43 30.89
CA GLY A 69 4.99 16.44 31.74
C GLY A 69 5.44 17.89 31.55
N ARG A 70 6.39 18.15 30.65
CA ARG A 70 6.83 19.50 30.26
C ARG A 70 6.15 19.91 28.96
N SER A 71 5.90 21.21 28.79
CA SER A 71 5.22 21.75 27.61
C SER A 71 6.00 22.91 27.02
N TRP A 72 6.20 22.85 25.70
CA TRP A 72 6.79 23.91 24.90
C TRP A 72 5.73 24.44 23.95
N SER A 73 5.78 25.74 23.66
CA SER A 73 4.96 26.37 22.62
C SER A 73 5.89 27.03 21.62
N VAL A 74 5.79 26.61 20.37
CA VAL A 74 6.54 27.14 19.24
C VAL A 74 5.58 27.96 18.40
N GLU A 75 5.85 29.26 18.26
CA GLU A 75 5.08 30.16 17.41
C GLU A 75 5.71 30.23 16.02
N PHE A 76 4.92 30.03 14.97
CA PHE A 76 5.36 30.24 13.61
C PHE A 76 5.30 31.74 13.26
N LYS A 77 6.46 32.32 12.94
CA LYS A 77 6.63 33.75 12.63
C LYS A 77 7.10 33.99 11.19
N GLY A 78 6.75 33.08 10.28
CA GLY A 78 7.14 33.16 8.87
C GLY A 78 8.56 32.65 8.55
N ASP A 79 9.30 32.14 9.55
CA ASP A 79 10.61 31.51 9.36
C ASP A 79 10.49 30.02 9.69
N LEU A 80 10.26 29.19 8.66
CA LEU A 80 10.07 27.76 8.82
C LEU A 80 11.34 27.06 9.34
N PRO A 81 12.56 27.31 8.80
CA PRO A 81 13.78 26.75 9.39
C PRO A 81 13.92 27.02 10.90
N ALA A 82 13.66 28.25 11.33
CA ALA A 82 13.75 28.60 12.75
C ALA A 82 12.65 27.94 13.60
N ALA A 83 11.45 27.75 13.05
CA ALA A 83 10.36 27.06 13.72
C ALA A 83 10.62 25.55 13.84
N LEU A 84 11.18 24.91 12.81
CA LEU A 84 11.58 23.50 12.85
C LEU A 84 12.69 23.26 13.88
N ALA A 85 13.68 24.14 13.96
CA ALA A 85 14.71 24.05 14.98
C ALA A 85 14.15 24.21 16.40
N GLN A 86 13.17 25.10 16.61
CA GLN A 86 12.50 25.21 17.91
C GLN A 86 11.68 23.97 18.27
N LEU A 87 11.10 23.28 17.28
CA LEU A 87 10.44 21.99 17.48
C LEU A 87 11.47 20.91 17.85
N GLU A 88 12.60 20.85 17.15
CA GLU A 88 13.73 19.97 17.46
C GLU A 88 14.22 20.19 18.91
N ASP A 89 14.49 21.44 19.27
CA ASP A 89 14.93 21.85 20.60
C ASP A 89 13.92 21.46 21.69
N SER A 90 12.61 21.51 21.40
CA SER A 90 11.58 21.11 22.36
C SER A 90 11.66 19.62 22.71
N VAL A 91 12.00 18.78 21.74
CA VAL A 91 12.21 17.35 21.93
C VAL A 91 13.52 17.09 22.68
N LEU A 92 14.62 17.69 22.25
CA LEU A 92 15.92 17.50 22.90
C LEU A 92 15.93 17.98 24.35
N ALA A 93 15.30 19.14 24.63
CA ALA A 93 15.20 19.71 25.97
C ALA A 93 14.28 18.89 26.90
N SER A 94 13.45 17.99 26.36
CA SER A 94 12.62 17.08 27.13
C SER A 94 13.42 15.96 27.79
N GLY A 95 14.56 15.57 27.21
CA GLY A 95 15.30 14.37 27.60
C GLY A 95 14.62 13.07 27.17
N ALA A 96 13.73 13.10 26.18
CA ALA A 96 13.14 11.92 25.58
C ALA A 96 14.22 10.93 25.12
N VAL A 97 14.02 9.65 25.42
CA VAL A 97 14.83 8.57 24.85
C VAL A 97 14.35 8.37 23.41
N LEU A 98 15.21 8.69 22.46
CA LEU A 98 14.95 8.47 21.05
C LEU A 98 15.51 7.10 20.65
N ASP A 99 14.87 6.47 19.67
CA ASP A 99 15.45 5.30 18.99
C ASP A 99 16.82 5.67 18.43
N GLU A 100 17.80 4.77 18.52
CA GLU A 100 19.19 5.04 18.11
C GLU A 100 19.27 5.42 16.62
N ASP A 101 18.36 4.90 15.79
CA ASP A 101 18.31 5.16 14.35
C ASP A 101 17.43 6.36 13.96
N LEU A 102 16.82 7.07 14.93
CA LEU A 102 15.90 8.17 14.63
C LEU A 102 16.65 9.49 14.36
N ASP A 103 16.67 9.90 13.10
CA ASP A 103 17.05 11.27 12.72
C ASP A 103 15.86 12.23 12.86
N LEU A 104 15.82 12.97 13.98
CA LEU A 104 14.79 13.95 14.30
C LEU A 104 14.65 15.06 13.25
N ARG A 105 15.76 15.50 12.65
CA ARG A 105 15.73 16.56 11.63
C ARG A 105 15.12 16.05 10.34
N ALA A 106 15.49 14.84 9.96
CA ALA A 106 14.90 14.16 8.80
C ALA A 106 13.39 13.96 9.01
N GLU A 107 12.93 13.55 10.19
CA GLU A 107 11.49 13.38 10.46
C GLU A 107 10.72 14.71 10.41
N LEU A 108 11.26 15.78 10.99
CA LEU A 108 10.66 17.12 10.88
C LEU A 108 10.55 17.58 9.42
N LEU A 109 11.59 17.35 8.60
CA LEU A 109 11.54 17.63 7.17
C LEU A 109 10.53 16.74 6.43
N LYS A 110 10.46 15.44 6.74
CA LYS A 110 9.43 14.53 6.16
C LYS A 110 8.02 15.03 6.46
N GLY A 111 7.76 15.47 7.69
CA GLY A 111 6.50 16.08 8.08
C GLY A 111 6.20 17.34 7.28
N ALA A 112 7.15 18.28 7.22
CA ALA A 112 7.01 19.52 6.46
C ALA A 112 6.68 19.28 4.98
N LEU A 113 7.45 18.41 4.32
CA LEU A 113 7.34 18.16 2.87
C LEU A 113 6.12 17.31 2.49
N SER A 114 5.49 16.62 3.43
CA SER A 114 4.29 15.80 3.17
C SER A 114 3.09 16.60 2.65
N SER A 115 3.10 17.93 2.85
CA SER A 115 2.08 18.85 2.36
C SER A 115 2.21 19.23 0.87
N LEU A 116 3.34 18.93 0.22
CA LEU A 116 3.63 19.35 -1.15
C LEU A 116 2.99 18.42 -2.19
N ASP A 117 3.47 17.18 -2.22
CA ASP A 117 2.96 16.08 -3.04
C ASP A 117 3.43 14.73 -2.45
N ARG A 118 2.88 13.63 -2.96
CA ARG A 118 3.22 12.25 -2.52
C ARG A 118 4.57 11.73 -3.04
N HIS A 119 5.26 12.47 -3.89
CA HIS A 119 6.48 12.04 -4.58
C HIS A 119 7.75 12.76 -4.08
N THR A 120 7.57 13.86 -3.36
CA THR A 120 8.57 14.67 -2.71
C THR A 120 8.82 14.11 -1.31
N VAL A 121 10.00 13.53 -1.12
CA VAL A 121 10.32 12.77 0.10
C VAL A 121 11.77 12.99 0.51
N VAL A 122 12.02 12.91 1.82
CA VAL A 122 13.36 12.81 2.38
C VAL A 122 13.72 11.34 2.54
N LEU A 123 14.84 10.94 1.97
CA LEU A 123 15.38 9.58 2.02
C LEU A 123 16.57 9.54 2.97
N THR A 124 16.50 8.66 3.96
CA THR A 124 17.55 8.39 4.95
C THR A 124 17.59 6.91 5.31
N GLY A 125 18.70 6.45 5.88
CA GLY A 125 18.88 5.08 6.38
C GLY A 125 18.50 4.01 5.35
N GLU A 126 17.78 2.98 5.80
CA GLU A 126 17.34 1.87 4.94
C GLU A 126 16.49 2.33 3.74
N GLY A 127 15.69 3.39 3.90
CA GLY A 127 14.87 3.94 2.81
C GLY A 127 15.71 4.52 1.67
N LEU A 128 16.86 5.12 1.99
CA LEU A 128 17.83 5.60 1.01
C LEU A 128 18.55 4.44 0.33
N GLU A 129 18.99 3.44 1.10
CA GLU A 129 19.68 2.25 0.57
C GLU A 129 18.81 1.49 -0.43
N ARG A 130 17.56 1.17 -0.05
CA ARG A 130 16.61 0.49 -0.95
C ARG A 130 16.34 1.29 -2.22
N PHE A 131 16.31 2.62 -2.11
CA PHE A 131 16.11 3.49 -3.26
C PHE A 131 17.33 3.46 -4.22
N ASP A 132 18.55 3.57 -3.68
CA ASP A 132 19.78 3.53 -4.46
C ASP A 132 20.00 2.14 -5.11
N GLU A 133 19.65 1.04 -4.42
CA GLU A 133 19.65 -0.33 -4.99
C GLU A 133 18.69 -0.45 -6.18
N ARG A 134 17.46 0.05 -6.04
CA ARG A 134 16.47 0.02 -7.13
C ARG A 134 16.91 0.87 -8.33
N LEU A 135 17.58 1.99 -8.10
CA LEU A 135 18.05 2.88 -9.17
C LEU A 135 19.26 2.30 -9.92
N SER A 136 20.26 1.84 -9.17
CA SER A 136 21.47 1.22 -9.74
C SER A 136 21.17 -0.14 -10.37
N GLY A 137 20.14 -0.85 -9.88
CA GLY A 137 19.88 -2.24 -10.28
C GLY A 137 20.92 -3.21 -9.72
N THR A 138 21.73 -2.73 -8.78
CA THR A 138 22.77 -3.48 -8.10
C THR A 138 22.50 -3.46 -6.61
N LEU A 139 22.72 -4.59 -5.94
CA LEU A 139 22.75 -4.64 -4.49
C LEU A 139 24.05 -5.27 -4.01
N SER A 140 24.44 -4.98 -2.77
CA SER A 140 25.58 -5.64 -2.14
C SER A 140 25.12 -6.87 -1.38
N GLY A 141 25.54 -8.06 -1.83
CA GLY A 141 25.10 -9.34 -1.28
C GLY A 141 25.71 -10.53 -2.00
N ILE A 142 25.05 -11.68 -1.95
CA ILE A 142 25.60 -12.93 -2.50
C ILE A 142 24.93 -13.42 -3.79
N GLY A 143 23.78 -12.87 -4.17
CA GLY A 143 23.11 -13.25 -5.41
C GLY A 143 22.08 -14.38 -5.30
N VAL A 144 21.25 -14.35 -4.27
CA VAL A 144 20.16 -15.33 -4.09
C VAL A 144 18.83 -14.69 -3.77
N THR A 145 17.76 -15.44 -4.06
CA THR A 145 16.42 -15.17 -3.55
C THR A 145 16.08 -16.25 -2.53
N LEU A 146 15.60 -15.84 -1.36
CA LEU A 146 15.09 -16.75 -0.33
C LEU A 146 13.57 -16.79 -0.36
N ARG A 147 12.99 -17.94 0.02
CA ARG A 147 11.57 -18.07 0.30
C ARG A 147 11.37 -18.75 1.65
N ALA A 148 10.27 -18.42 2.30
CA ALA A 148 9.80 -19.20 3.45
C ALA A 148 9.26 -20.56 2.96
N SER A 149 9.44 -21.59 3.78
CA SER A 149 8.88 -22.92 3.58
C SER A 149 8.57 -23.58 4.93
N ALA A 150 7.87 -24.70 4.92
CA ALA A 150 7.65 -25.50 6.14
C ALA A 150 8.97 -25.96 6.80
N ALA A 151 10.07 -26.03 6.05
CA ALA A 151 11.40 -26.37 6.56
C ALA A 151 12.20 -25.13 7.01
N GLY A 152 11.62 -23.94 7.06
CA GLY A 152 12.34 -22.68 7.29
C GLY A 152 12.76 -22.01 5.98
N LEU A 153 13.84 -21.23 6.01
CA LEU A 153 14.30 -20.47 4.85
C LEU A 153 15.02 -21.35 3.82
N VAL A 154 14.54 -21.28 2.58
CA VAL A 154 15.06 -22.09 1.47
C VAL A 154 15.45 -21.18 0.31
N VAL A 155 16.54 -21.51 -0.35
CA VAL A 155 17.01 -20.84 -1.57
C VAL A 155 16.00 -21.10 -2.70
N ALA A 156 15.33 -20.03 -3.13
CA ALA A 156 14.36 -20.06 -4.22
C ALA A 156 15.03 -19.89 -5.58
N ALA A 157 16.04 -19.03 -5.66
CA ALA A 157 16.81 -18.78 -6.87
C ALA A 157 18.28 -18.48 -6.52
N VAL A 158 19.18 -18.90 -7.40
CA VAL A 158 20.60 -18.52 -7.36
C VAL A 158 20.93 -17.89 -8.69
N TYR A 159 21.33 -16.61 -8.68
CA TYR A 159 21.64 -15.91 -9.91
C TYR A 159 22.98 -16.38 -10.46
N ALA A 160 23.05 -16.63 -11.77
CA ALA A 160 24.30 -17.02 -12.44
C ALA A 160 25.39 -15.95 -12.26
N SER A 161 26.66 -16.37 -12.28
CA SER A 161 27.83 -15.48 -12.15
C SER A 161 27.89 -14.66 -10.85
N THR A 162 27.12 -15.01 -9.82
CA THR A 162 27.17 -14.38 -8.49
C THR A 162 28.06 -15.15 -7.51
N PRO A 163 28.46 -14.54 -6.38
CA PRO A 163 29.22 -15.25 -5.35
C PRO A 163 28.55 -16.53 -4.85
N ALA A 164 27.23 -16.53 -4.66
CA ALA A 164 26.47 -17.71 -4.25
C ALA A 164 26.58 -18.85 -5.26
N ALA A 165 26.46 -18.55 -6.55
CA ALA A 165 26.65 -19.54 -7.61
C ALA A 165 28.07 -20.12 -7.61
N ARG A 166 29.10 -19.28 -7.43
CA ARG A 166 30.51 -19.71 -7.35
C ARG A 166 30.80 -20.53 -6.11
N ALA A 167 30.17 -20.20 -4.97
CA ALA A 167 30.24 -20.97 -3.73
C ALA A 167 29.47 -22.30 -3.82
N GLY A 168 28.73 -22.54 -4.92
CA GLY A 168 28.03 -23.79 -5.16
C GLY A 168 26.72 -23.91 -4.39
N LEU A 169 26.11 -22.79 -3.97
CA LEU A 169 24.76 -22.75 -3.41
C LEU A 169 23.75 -23.09 -4.51
N LEU A 170 22.72 -23.88 -4.19
CA LEU A 170 21.74 -24.40 -5.14
C LEU A 170 20.30 -24.07 -4.73
N VAL A 171 19.41 -24.00 -5.72
CA VAL A 171 17.98 -23.92 -5.49
C VAL A 171 17.53 -25.13 -4.67
N GLY A 172 16.74 -24.88 -3.62
CA GLY A 172 16.27 -25.90 -2.69
C GLY A 172 17.17 -26.11 -1.47
N ASP A 173 18.36 -25.49 -1.40
CA ASP A 173 19.16 -25.50 -0.17
C ASP A 173 18.41 -24.81 0.96
N GLN A 174 18.38 -25.45 2.13
CA GLN A 174 17.82 -24.87 3.34
C GLN A 174 18.94 -24.11 4.06
N VAL A 175 18.75 -22.81 4.31
CA VAL A 175 19.71 -21.98 5.04
C VAL A 175 19.39 -22.08 6.53
N LEU A 176 20.33 -22.61 7.33
CA LEU A 176 20.19 -22.80 8.77
C LEU A 176 20.80 -21.67 9.61
N ARG A 177 21.93 -21.09 9.14
CA ARG A 177 22.62 -19.99 9.82
C ARG A 177 23.26 -19.04 8.80
N VAL A 178 23.36 -17.76 9.16
CA VAL A 178 24.08 -16.69 8.44
C VAL A 178 25.08 -16.08 9.44
N ASP A 179 26.38 -16.10 9.14
CA ASP A 179 27.45 -15.64 10.04
C ASP A 179 27.38 -16.24 11.45
N GLY A 180 27.03 -17.54 11.48
CA GLY A 180 26.86 -18.26 12.73
C GLY A 180 25.61 -17.85 13.51
N VAL A 181 24.71 -17.03 12.96
CA VAL A 181 23.40 -16.68 13.56
C VAL A 181 22.30 -17.55 12.96
N SER A 182 21.49 -18.22 13.79
CA SER A 182 20.39 -19.05 13.30
C SER A 182 19.37 -18.27 12.48
N THR A 183 18.94 -18.84 11.35
CA THR A 183 17.85 -18.33 10.52
C THR A 183 16.47 -18.83 10.97
N SER A 184 16.39 -19.57 12.07
CA SER A 184 15.12 -20.07 12.59
C SER A 184 14.25 -18.90 13.06
N GLY A 185 12.99 -18.87 12.62
CA GLY A 185 12.07 -17.76 12.91
C GLY A 185 12.29 -16.48 12.10
N MET A 186 13.40 -16.36 11.36
CA MET A 186 13.61 -15.22 10.45
C MET A 186 12.63 -15.25 9.30
N THR A 187 12.06 -14.08 8.98
CA THR A 187 11.40 -13.88 7.69
C THR A 187 12.45 -13.83 6.57
N PRO A 188 12.07 -14.02 5.29
CA PRO A 188 12.99 -13.81 4.18
C PRO A 188 13.62 -12.40 4.19
N ALA A 189 12.89 -11.38 4.68
CA ALA A 189 13.40 -10.02 4.79
C ALA A 189 14.49 -9.92 5.86
N ASP A 190 14.27 -10.48 7.06
CA ASP A 190 15.25 -10.46 8.16
C ASP A 190 16.54 -11.17 7.73
N ALA A 191 16.44 -12.38 7.18
CA ALA A 191 17.61 -13.10 6.70
C ALA A 191 18.33 -12.36 5.56
N THR A 192 17.59 -11.66 4.70
CA THR A 192 18.18 -10.82 3.66
C THR A 192 19.01 -9.69 4.27
N SER A 193 18.55 -9.06 5.36
CA SER A 193 19.30 -8.01 6.05
C SER A 193 20.65 -8.51 6.60
N HIS A 194 20.71 -9.73 7.14
CA HIS A 194 21.95 -10.36 7.61
C HIS A 194 22.87 -10.83 6.47
N ILE A 195 22.28 -11.29 5.36
CA ILE A 195 23.05 -11.71 4.17
C ILE A 195 23.65 -10.49 3.44
N ARG A 196 22.96 -9.36 3.48
CA ARG A 196 23.49 -8.09 2.98
C ARG A 196 24.67 -7.62 3.82
N GLY A 197 25.46 -6.75 3.24
CA GLY A 197 26.67 -6.22 3.86
C GLY A 197 27.63 -5.69 2.83
N ARG A 198 28.67 -4.99 3.28
CA ARG A 198 29.62 -4.31 2.39
C ARG A 198 30.31 -5.30 1.44
N ALA A 199 30.40 -4.95 0.17
CA ALA A 199 31.12 -5.74 -0.82
C ALA A 199 32.59 -5.98 -0.40
N GLY A 200 33.11 -7.17 -0.72
CA GLY A 200 34.44 -7.64 -0.31
C GLY A 200 34.51 -8.20 1.12
N THR A 201 33.42 -8.15 1.89
CA THR A 201 33.33 -8.90 3.17
C THR A 201 32.88 -10.32 2.91
N THR A 202 33.27 -11.28 3.75
CA THR A 202 32.79 -12.65 3.66
C THR A 202 31.64 -12.90 4.63
N LEU A 203 30.79 -13.86 4.28
CA LEU A 203 29.77 -14.40 5.16
C LEU A 203 29.78 -15.92 5.14
N THR A 204 29.43 -16.54 6.25
CA THR A 204 29.31 -18.00 6.34
C THR A 204 27.84 -18.39 6.35
N LEU A 205 27.39 -19.13 5.33
CA LEU A 205 26.10 -19.81 5.36
C LEU A 205 26.27 -21.25 5.83
N THR A 206 25.54 -21.65 6.87
CA THR A 206 25.33 -23.07 7.16
C THR A 206 24.09 -23.54 6.42
N VAL A 207 24.23 -24.52 5.52
CA VAL A 207 23.13 -25.01 4.66
C VAL A 207 22.91 -26.52 4.80
N VAL A 208 21.68 -26.96 4.52
CA VAL A 208 21.31 -28.38 4.39
C VAL A 208 20.95 -28.68 2.95
N ARG A 209 21.60 -29.68 2.36
CA ARG A 209 21.30 -30.24 1.03
C ARG A 209 21.26 -31.76 1.10
N GLY A 210 20.16 -32.37 0.67
CA GLY A 210 20.02 -33.84 0.67
C GLY A 210 20.28 -34.48 2.05
N GLY A 211 19.89 -33.79 3.13
CA GLY A 211 20.08 -34.24 4.52
C GLY A 211 21.50 -34.05 5.09
N LYS A 212 22.44 -33.48 4.34
CA LYS A 212 23.79 -33.17 4.82
C LYS A 212 23.91 -31.67 5.14
N THR A 213 24.44 -31.37 6.32
CA THR A 213 24.76 -30.01 6.75
C THR A 213 26.22 -29.69 6.43
N PHE A 214 26.48 -28.54 5.83
CA PHE A 214 27.82 -28.02 5.58
C PHE A 214 27.81 -26.49 5.54
N GLU A 215 28.99 -25.89 5.63
CA GLU A 215 29.16 -24.44 5.57
C GLU A 215 29.69 -24.02 4.19
N LEU A 216 29.23 -22.85 3.76
CA LEU A 216 29.68 -22.15 2.57
C LEU A 216 30.17 -20.77 3.01
N GLU A 217 31.46 -20.51 2.82
CA GLU A 217 31.99 -19.16 2.92
C GLU A 217 31.77 -18.45 1.58
N ILE A 218 31.06 -17.33 1.61
CA ILE A 218 30.62 -16.60 0.43
C ILE A 218 31.04 -15.14 0.58
N GLU A 219 31.83 -14.66 -0.35
CA GLU A 219 32.17 -13.25 -0.44
C GLU A 219 30.95 -12.43 -0.88
N ARG A 220 30.58 -11.40 -0.13
CA ARG A 220 29.59 -10.41 -0.57
C ARG A 220 30.20 -9.61 -1.72
N ALA A 221 29.46 -9.47 -2.81
CA ALA A 221 29.85 -8.65 -3.93
C ALA A 221 28.69 -7.74 -4.32
N GLU A 222 29.00 -6.71 -5.11
CA GLU A 222 27.97 -6.04 -5.87
C GLU A 222 27.39 -7.02 -6.90
N ILE A 223 26.09 -7.27 -6.82
CA ILE A 223 25.37 -8.16 -7.72
C ILE A 223 24.37 -7.36 -8.55
N THR A 224 24.30 -7.68 -9.84
CA THR A 224 23.26 -7.15 -10.71
C THR A 224 21.99 -7.97 -10.55
N ILE A 225 20.88 -7.32 -10.20
CA ILE A 225 19.58 -7.97 -10.15
C ILE A 225 19.00 -7.95 -11.57
N PRO A 226 18.62 -9.10 -12.15
CA PRO A 226 17.96 -9.09 -13.45
C PRO A 226 16.59 -8.45 -13.32
N ASN A 227 16.45 -7.23 -13.84
CA ASN A 227 15.19 -6.49 -13.90
C ASN A 227 14.45 -6.67 -15.25
N VAL A 228 15.04 -7.46 -16.15
CA VAL A 228 14.47 -7.87 -17.43
C VAL A 228 14.58 -9.37 -17.57
N THR A 229 13.45 -10.03 -17.84
CA THR A 229 13.37 -11.46 -18.11
C THR A 229 12.83 -11.70 -19.51
N GLY A 230 13.19 -12.84 -20.11
CA GLY A 230 12.60 -13.26 -21.37
C GLY A 230 12.42 -14.76 -21.46
N GLU A 231 11.29 -15.17 -22.03
CA GLU A 231 10.88 -16.56 -22.15
C GLU A 231 10.02 -16.81 -23.40
N ALA A 232 9.75 -18.09 -23.67
CA ALA A 232 8.82 -18.48 -24.72
C ALA A 232 7.38 -18.35 -24.22
N GLY A 233 6.57 -17.54 -24.90
CA GLY A 233 5.16 -17.38 -24.63
C GLY A 233 4.27 -18.35 -25.41
N PRO A 234 2.94 -18.23 -25.23
CA PRO A 234 1.96 -18.99 -25.99
C PRO A 234 2.19 -18.87 -27.51
N ARG A 235 2.05 -19.98 -28.24
CA ARG A 235 2.27 -20.05 -29.70
C ARG A 235 3.68 -19.63 -30.16
N GLY A 236 4.67 -19.68 -29.26
CA GLY A 236 6.08 -19.47 -29.62
C GLY A 236 6.48 -18.01 -29.80
N VAL A 237 5.66 -17.04 -29.39
CA VAL A 237 6.06 -15.63 -29.34
C VAL A 237 7.09 -15.40 -28.24
N GLY A 238 8.03 -14.48 -28.44
CA GLY A 238 8.94 -14.06 -27.38
C GLY A 238 8.23 -13.16 -26.38
N VAL A 239 8.35 -13.46 -25.09
CA VAL A 239 7.83 -12.61 -24.02
C VAL A 239 9.00 -11.95 -23.33
N VAL A 240 8.98 -10.62 -23.22
CA VAL A 240 9.96 -9.83 -22.48
C VAL A 240 9.22 -9.09 -21.38
N ARG A 241 9.62 -9.29 -20.12
CA ARG A 241 9.08 -8.54 -18.99
C ARG A 241 10.13 -7.60 -18.43
N ILE A 242 9.74 -6.37 -18.14
CA ILE A 242 10.58 -5.38 -17.45
C ILE A 242 9.89 -5.04 -16.13
N ASP A 243 10.53 -5.35 -15.00
CA ASP A 243 9.91 -5.18 -13.68
C ASP A 243 10.03 -3.73 -13.15
N HIS A 244 11.15 -3.07 -13.44
CA HIS A 244 11.42 -1.66 -13.12
C HIS A 244 12.59 -1.13 -13.96
N PHE A 245 12.79 0.19 -13.98
CA PHE A 245 13.89 0.82 -14.74
C PHE A 245 15.07 1.21 -13.84
N SER A 246 16.15 0.43 -13.93
CA SER A 246 17.44 0.68 -13.30
C SER A 246 18.54 0.95 -14.34
N GLU A 247 19.76 1.29 -13.89
CA GLU A 247 20.93 1.44 -14.75
C GLU A 247 21.29 0.17 -15.55
N GLN A 248 20.83 -1.00 -15.09
CA GLN A 248 21.07 -2.31 -15.71
C GLN A 248 20.03 -2.69 -16.76
N THR A 249 18.96 -1.89 -16.93
CA THR A 249 17.82 -2.24 -17.80
C THR A 249 18.25 -2.45 -19.24
N VAL A 250 18.96 -1.50 -19.85
CA VAL A 250 19.31 -1.56 -21.27
C VAL A 250 20.25 -2.72 -21.57
N PRO A 251 21.36 -2.92 -20.82
CA PRO A 251 22.22 -4.10 -21.00
C PRO A 251 21.46 -5.43 -20.83
N ASN A 252 20.56 -5.52 -19.84
CA ASN A 252 19.75 -6.72 -19.61
C ASN A 252 18.76 -6.96 -20.75
N LEU A 253 18.12 -5.90 -21.25
CA LEU A 253 17.19 -5.96 -22.37
C LEU A 253 17.90 -6.43 -23.65
N GLU A 254 19.04 -5.85 -23.99
CA GLU A 254 19.84 -6.24 -25.17
C GLU A 254 20.23 -7.73 -25.10
N ARG A 255 20.70 -8.19 -23.93
CA ARG A 255 21.05 -9.60 -23.70
C ARG A 255 19.84 -10.52 -23.87
N VAL A 256 18.70 -10.16 -23.29
CA VAL A 256 17.45 -10.95 -23.37
C VAL A 256 16.95 -11.01 -24.83
N LEU A 257 16.93 -9.89 -25.54
CA LEU A 257 16.53 -9.85 -26.95
C LEU A 257 17.46 -10.69 -27.83
N ALA A 258 18.77 -10.68 -27.57
CA ALA A 258 19.72 -11.52 -28.29
C ALA A 258 19.48 -13.02 -28.06
N ASP A 259 19.20 -13.42 -26.81
CA ASP A 259 18.88 -14.81 -26.46
C ASP A 259 17.56 -15.29 -27.09
N LEU A 260 16.49 -14.49 -27.01
CA LEU A 260 15.21 -14.80 -27.65
C LEU A 260 15.35 -14.90 -29.18
N ARG A 261 16.15 -14.02 -29.79
CA ARG A 261 16.45 -14.07 -31.23
C ARG A 261 17.23 -15.34 -31.60
N ALA A 262 18.24 -15.70 -30.83
CA ALA A 262 19.02 -16.93 -31.07
C ALA A 262 18.15 -18.20 -30.98
N LYS A 263 17.07 -18.16 -30.20
CA LYS A 263 16.08 -19.24 -30.06
C LYS A 263 14.96 -19.21 -31.11
N GLY A 264 14.95 -18.22 -32.02
CA GLY A 264 13.90 -18.04 -33.03
C GLY A 264 12.54 -17.59 -32.46
N LEU A 265 12.48 -17.18 -31.19
CA LEU A 265 11.22 -16.80 -30.53
C LEU A 265 10.70 -15.43 -30.98
N LEU A 266 11.57 -14.60 -31.57
CA LEU A 266 11.18 -13.30 -32.11
C LEU A 266 10.71 -13.37 -33.58
N ASP A 267 10.76 -14.54 -34.23
CA ASP A 267 10.43 -14.67 -35.66
C ASP A 267 8.93 -14.49 -35.93
N VAL A 268 8.10 -14.81 -34.93
CA VAL A 268 6.63 -14.68 -34.99
C VAL A 268 6.19 -13.31 -34.51
N GLY A 269 6.80 -12.80 -33.45
CA GLY A 269 6.40 -11.57 -32.78
C GLY A 269 6.88 -11.53 -31.34
N MET A 270 6.66 -10.39 -30.68
CA MET A 270 7.08 -10.17 -29.31
C MET A 270 5.97 -9.54 -28.47
N VAL A 271 5.82 -10.01 -27.25
CA VAL A 271 5.02 -9.37 -26.21
C VAL A 271 5.96 -8.70 -25.23
N LEU A 272 5.81 -7.38 -25.04
CA LEU A 272 6.50 -6.62 -24.00
C LEU A 272 5.54 -6.43 -22.82
N ASP A 273 5.81 -7.08 -21.70
CA ASP A 273 4.98 -7.02 -20.51
C ASP A 273 5.50 -5.96 -19.53
N LEU A 274 4.69 -4.93 -19.31
CA LEU A 274 4.95 -3.83 -18.37
C LEU A 274 3.95 -3.78 -17.21
N ARG A 275 3.08 -4.79 -17.09
CA ARG A 275 2.12 -4.89 -15.99
C ARG A 275 2.84 -4.92 -14.64
N GLY A 276 2.31 -4.23 -13.64
CA GLY A 276 2.93 -4.07 -12.32
C GLY A 276 4.18 -3.18 -12.26
N ASN A 277 4.65 -2.64 -13.40
CA ASN A 277 5.88 -1.84 -13.43
C ASN A 277 5.62 -0.38 -13.04
N THR A 278 5.95 -0.04 -11.79
CA THR A 278 5.80 1.31 -11.21
C THR A 278 6.83 2.35 -11.69
N GLY A 279 7.68 2.00 -12.66
CA GLY A 279 8.66 2.88 -13.29
C GLY A 279 10.07 2.78 -12.70
N GLY A 280 10.83 3.88 -12.79
CA GLY A 280 12.23 3.95 -12.37
C GLY A 280 12.95 5.12 -13.04
N SER A 281 14.20 4.92 -13.46
CA SER A 281 14.99 5.96 -14.14
C SER A 281 14.38 6.36 -15.49
N LEU A 282 14.02 7.65 -15.62
CA LEU A 282 13.53 8.27 -16.86
C LEU A 282 14.49 8.05 -18.04
N THR A 283 15.80 8.18 -17.78
CA THR A 283 16.81 8.02 -18.84
C THR A 283 16.88 6.57 -19.30
N GLN A 284 16.77 5.60 -18.38
CA GLN A 284 16.83 4.18 -18.72
C GLN A 284 15.55 3.71 -19.42
N SER A 285 14.38 4.23 -19.04
CA SER A 285 13.14 3.94 -19.76
C SER A 285 13.15 4.51 -21.18
N ALA A 286 13.63 5.74 -21.36
CA ALA A 286 13.75 6.33 -22.68
C ALA A 286 14.78 5.60 -23.56
N LYS A 287 15.91 5.17 -23.00
CA LYS A 287 16.89 4.34 -23.72
C LYS A 287 16.35 2.94 -24.06
N ALA A 288 15.55 2.34 -23.17
CA ALA A 288 14.87 1.07 -23.48
C ALA A 288 13.87 1.25 -24.65
N ALA A 289 13.20 2.40 -24.73
CA ALA A 289 12.35 2.71 -25.88
C ALA A 289 13.18 2.89 -27.17
N ASP A 290 14.32 3.58 -27.07
CA ASP A 290 15.26 3.77 -28.18
C ASP A 290 15.72 2.43 -28.81
N THR A 291 15.83 1.35 -28.03
CA THR A 291 16.15 -0.01 -28.53
C THR A 291 15.15 -0.51 -29.59
N PHE A 292 13.93 0.01 -29.61
CA PHE A 292 12.85 -0.44 -30.49
C PHE A 292 12.45 0.56 -31.58
N LEU A 293 12.99 1.79 -31.54
CA LEU A 293 12.53 2.93 -32.33
C LEU A 293 13.63 3.46 -33.25
N GLU A 294 13.33 3.59 -34.55
CA GLU A 294 14.27 4.14 -35.55
C GLU A 294 14.49 5.65 -35.39
N GLY A 295 13.47 6.39 -34.96
CA GLY A 295 13.51 7.85 -34.85
C GLY A 295 12.28 8.45 -34.16
N GLY A 296 12.37 9.73 -33.82
CA GLY A 296 11.28 10.51 -33.22
C GLY A 296 11.52 10.91 -31.76
N ARG A 297 10.71 11.85 -31.25
CA ARG A 297 10.78 12.32 -29.86
C ARG A 297 10.20 11.27 -28.92
N ILE A 298 10.95 10.81 -27.93
CA ILE A 298 10.48 9.83 -26.92
C ILE A 298 9.82 10.58 -25.75
N VAL A 299 10.54 11.54 -25.18
CA VAL A 299 10.11 12.28 -24.00
C VAL A 299 10.70 13.68 -24.00
N THR A 300 9.92 14.65 -23.53
CA THR A 300 10.34 16.03 -23.23
C THR A 300 10.07 16.31 -21.76
N THR A 301 10.95 17.06 -21.10
CA THR A 301 10.73 17.52 -19.72
C THR A 301 10.64 19.04 -19.66
N SER A 302 9.73 19.51 -18.81
CA SER A 302 9.42 20.92 -18.61
C SER A 302 9.26 21.20 -17.12
N GLY A 303 10.02 22.15 -16.61
CA GLY A 303 9.97 22.62 -15.22
C GLY A 303 8.90 23.67 -14.98
N ARG A 304 9.01 24.33 -13.83
CA ARG A 304 8.14 25.46 -13.42
C ARG A 304 8.00 26.49 -14.55
N GLY A 305 6.77 26.82 -14.92
CA GLY A 305 6.49 27.78 -15.99
C GLY A 305 6.91 27.35 -17.40
N GLY A 306 7.21 26.06 -17.62
CA GLY A 306 7.71 25.54 -18.89
C GLY A 306 9.23 25.67 -19.07
N GLU A 307 9.93 26.16 -18.05
CA GLU A 307 11.37 26.40 -18.12
C GLU A 307 12.20 25.11 -18.06
N ARG A 308 13.46 25.18 -18.51
CA ARG A 308 14.38 24.05 -18.37
C ARG A 308 14.85 23.92 -16.92
N VAL A 309 14.89 22.68 -16.42
CA VAL A 309 15.49 22.38 -15.12
C VAL A 309 16.99 22.10 -15.30
N PRO A 310 17.89 22.86 -14.64
CA PRO A 310 19.33 22.61 -14.71
C PRO A 310 19.69 21.17 -14.33
N GLY A 311 20.54 20.52 -15.13
CA GLY A 311 20.98 19.13 -14.89
C GLY A 311 19.95 18.05 -15.27
N LEU A 312 18.70 18.42 -15.58
CA LEU A 312 17.72 17.50 -16.11
C LEU A 312 17.75 17.48 -17.64
N VAL A 313 17.60 16.29 -18.23
CA VAL A 313 17.53 16.13 -19.67
C VAL A 313 16.23 16.74 -20.20
N HIS A 314 16.35 17.75 -21.07
CA HIS A 314 15.18 18.44 -21.63
C HIS A 314 14.40 17.56 -22.61
N ALA A 315 15.10 16.76 -23.42
CA ALA A 315 14.45 15.88 -24.38
C ALA A 315 15.33 14.67 -24.71
N ILE A 316 14.69 13.55 -25.03
CA ILE A 316 15.35 12.34 -25.54
C ILE A 316 14.66 11.94 -26.84
N ASP A 317 15.46 11.78 -27.90
CA ASP A 317 15.04 11.33 -29.21
C ASP A 317 15.54 9.90 -29.48
N ALA A 318 14.73 9.10 -30.15
CA ALA A 318 15.11 7.79 -30.68
C ALA A 318 16.09 7.94 -31.85
N ARG A 319 17.10 7.05 -31.89
CA ARG A 319 18.23 7.04 -32.83
C ARG A 319 18.80 5.65 -33.12
N SER A 320 18.43 4.63 -32.35
CA SER A 320 19.22 3.38 -32.28
C SER A 320 18.44 2.12 -32.69
N GLY A 321 17.11 2.16 -32.71
CA GLY A 321 16.27 1.01 -32.97
C GLY A 321 16.23 0.60 -34.46
N PRO A 322 15.82 -0.64 -34.75
CA PRO A 322 15.76 -1.13 -36.12
C PRO A 322 14.60 -0.48 -36.88
N ALA A 323 14.82 -0.19 -38.18
CA ALA A 323 13.76 0.26 -39.09
C ALA A 323 12.61 -0.77 -39.19
N VAL A 324 12.94 -2.06 -39.11
CA VAL A 324 11.97 -3.16 -39.06
C VAL A 324 12.37 -4.14 -37.95
N GLY A 325 11.49 -4.31 -36.96
CA GLY A 325 11.62 -5.30 -35.89
C GLY A 325 10.47 -6.31 -35.90
N PRO A 326 10.42 -7.26 -34.95
CA PRO A 326 9.29 -8.17 -34.84
C PRO A 326 7.99 -7.38 -34.56
N PRO A 327 6.83 -7.85 -35.06
CA PRO A 327 5.54 -7.27 -34.67
C PRO A 327 5.39 -7.35 -33.14
N MET A 328 4.81 -6.31 -32.53
CA MET A 328 4.87 -6.12 -31.08
C MET A 328 3.51 -5.73 -30.48
N VAL A 329 3.18 -6.36 -29.36
CA VAL A 329 2.12 -5.94 -28.45
C VAL A 329 2.74 -5.61 -27.09
N VAL A 330 2.33 -4.49 -26.48
CA VAL A 330 2.73 -4.11 -25.12
C VAL A 330 1.56 -4.37 -24.17
N LEU A 331 1.79 -5.18 -23.13
CA LEU A 331 0.82 -5.38 -22.05
C LEU A 331 0.99 -4.32 -20.98
N VAL A 332 -0.10 -3.69 -20.59
CA VAL A 332 -0.15 -2.62 -19.59
C VAL A 332 -1.33 -2.80 -18.64
N ASP A 333 -1.21 -2.28 -17.42
CA ASP A 333 -2.26 -2.28 -16.41
C ASP A 333 -2.28 -0.96 -15.61
N HIS A 334 -3.16 -0.87 -14.61
CA HIS A 334 -3.29 0.32 -13.77
C HIS A 334 -2.06 0.61 -12.88
N GLU A 335 -1.15 -0.35 -12.69
CA GLU A 335 0.10 -0.19 -11.94
C GLU A 335 1.28 0.26 -12.82
N THR A 336 1.14 0.16 -14.14
CA THR A 336 2.12 0.64 -15.12
C THR A 336 2.28 2.16 -14.97
N ALA A 337 3.44 2.63 -14.52
CA ALA A 337 3.64 4.05 -14.14
C ALA A 337 4.98 4.65 -14.58
N SER A 338 5.01 5.96 -14.77
CA SER A 338 6.23 6.78 -14.94
C SER A 338 7.17 6.26 -16.04
N GLY A 339 8.34 5.71 -15.72
CA GLY A 339 9.26 5.14 -16.71
C GLY A 339 8.58 4.10 -17.64
N ALA A 340 7.67 3.28 -17.10
CA ALA A 340 6.93 2.31 -17.90
C ALA A 340 5.96 3.00 -18.88
N GLU A 341 5.36 4.11 -18.46
CA GLU A 341 4.51 4.95 -19.32
C GLU A 341 5.33 5.66 -20.40
N ILE A 342 6.57 6.07 -20.12
CA ILE A 342 7.49 6.61 -21.14
C ILE A 342 7.77 5.56 -22.23
N LEU A 343 8.08 4.32 -21.84
CA LEU A 343 8.33 3.23 -22.78
C LEU A 343 7.08 2.89 -23.59
N ALA A 344 5.97 2.57 -22.92
CA ALA A 344 4.71 2.20 -23.58
C ALA A 344 4.19 3.34 -24.48
N GLY A 345 4.25 4.57 -23.99
CA GLY A 345 3.78 5.76 -24.67
C GLY A 345 4.60 6.10 -25.91
N ALA A 346 5.94 6.02 -25.84
CA ALA A 346 6.79 6.23 -27.00
C ALA A 346 6.58 5.16 -28.08
N LEU A 347 6.45 3.88 -27.69
CA LEU A 347 6.16 2.79 -28.63
C LEU A 347 4.79 2.94 -29.29
N LEU A 348 3.79 3.42 -28.54
CA LEU A 348 2.46 3.70 -29.05
C LEU A 348 2.49 4.85 -30.08
N GLN A 349 3.07 5.99 -29.70
CA GLN A 349 2.96 7.23 -30.46
C GLN A 349 3.87 7.27 -31.69
N LEU A 350 5.01 6.60 -31.63
CA LEU A 350 5.91 6.45 -32.77
C LEU A 350 5.55 5.23 -33.63
N ASP A 351 4.28 4.80 -33.56
CA ASP A 351 3.65 3.74 -34.35
C ASP A 351 4.37 2.38 -34.34
N ARG A 352 5.06 2.06 -33.23
CA ARG A 352 5.89 0.86 -33.12
C ARG A 352 5.16 -0.37 -32.59
N ALA A 353 4.28 -0.20 -31.61
CA ALA A 353 3.59 -1.32 -30.95
C ALA A 353 2.15 -0.99 -30.57
N ALA A 354 1.27 -1.98 -30.63
CA ALA A 354 -0.09 -1.84 -30.12
C ALA A 354 -0.12 -2.07 -28.61
N LEU A 355 -0.91 -1.29 -27.87
CA LEU A 355 -1.10 -1.48 -26.43
C LEU A 355 -2.37 -2.30 -26.14
N LEU A 356 -2.24 -3.28 -25.25
CA LEU A 356 -3.33 -4.14 -24.79
C LEU A 356 -3.36 -4.17 -23.25
N GLY A 357 -4.54 -3.96 -22.64
CA GLY A 357 -4.72 -4.09 -21.20
C GLY A 357 -5.58 -2.98 -20.59
N GLU A 358 -5.17 -2.45 -19.44
CA GLU A 358 -5.89 -1.36 -18.76
C GLU A 358 -5.27 0.02 -19.06
N THR A 359 -5.97 1.09 -18.72
CA THR A 359 -5.34 2.43 -18.73
C THR A 359 -4.29 2.53 -17.63
N THR A 360 -3.11 3.04 -17.98
CA THR A 360 -1.96 3.14 -17.05
C THR A 360 -2.18 4.14 -15.89
N PHE A 361 -1.25 4.16 -14.94
CA PHE A 361 -1.38 4.88 -13.67
C PHE A 361 -1.53 6.41 -13.81
N GLY A 362 -0.82 7.03 -14.75
CA GLY A 362 -0.84 8.49 -14.95
C GLY A 362 0.16 9.26 -14.09
N LYS A 363 1.39 8.77 -13.92
CA LYS A 363 2.44 9.51 -13.21
C LYS A 363 3.30 10.28 -14.21
N GLY A 364 2.97 11.55 -14.43
CA GLY A 364 3.63 12.43 -15.40
C GLY A 364 4.70 13.37 -14.82
N THR A 365 5.13 13.18 -13.58
CA THR A 365 6.11 14.04 -12.91
C THR A 365 7.51 13.43 -12.84
N VAL A 366 8.52 14.30 -12.83
CA VAL A 366 9.93 13.96 -12.73
C VAL A 366 10.49 14.48 -11.41
N GLN A 367 11.18 13.59 -10.70
CA GLN A 367 11.88 13.93 -9.48
C GLN A 367 13.39 14.00 -9.69
N THR A 368 14.04 14.99 -9.08
CA THR A 368 15.51 15.09 -8.98
C THR A 368 15.95 14.76 -7.56
N LEU A 369 17.10 14.11 -7.44
CA LEU A 369 17.75 13.83 -6.16
C LEU A 369 18.76 14.93 -5.84
N TYR A 370 18.63 15.51 -4.67
CA TYR A 370 19.58 16.47 -4.12
C TYR A 370 20.22 15.87 -2.87
N GLN A 371 21.55 15.78 -2.86
CA GLN A 371 22.29 15.45 -1.65
C GLN A 371 22.24 16.66 -0.71
N VAL A 372 21.66 16.50 0.48
CA VAL A 372 21.52 17.60 1.44
C VAL A 372 22.49 17.47 2.61
N ALA A 373 22.70 16.24 3.10
CA ALA A 373 23.73 15.90 4.09
C ALA A 373 24.19 14.46 3.87
N GLU A 374 25.27 14.04 4.52
CA GLU A 374 25.71 12.63 4.49
C GLU A 374 24.58 11.70 4.96
N GLY A 375 24.27 10.64 4.21
CA GLY A 375 23.17 9.73 4.53
C GLY A 375 21.74 10.29 4.31
N LEU A 376 21.59 11.51 3.78
CA LEU A 376 20.30 12.17 3.58
C LEU A 376 20.17 12.79 2.17
N LYS A 377 19.18 12.31 1.40
CA LYS A 377 18.83 12.87 0.08
C LYS A 377 17.40 13.42 0.08
N LEU A 378 17.21 14.56 -0.57
CA LEU A 378 15.89 15.08 -0.93
C LEU A 378 15.54 14.60 -2.34
N LYS A 379 14.45 13.85 -2.47
CA LYS A 379 13.82 13.59 -3.77
C LYS A 379 12.73 14.62 -3.98
N LEU A 380 12.91 15.53 -4.94
CA LEU A 380 12.04 16.68 -5.15
C LEU A 380 11.38 16.63 -6.54
N THR A 381 10.07 16.85 -6.62
CA THR A 381 9.37 17.04 -7.90
C THR A 381 9.74 18.39 -8.51
N VAL A 382 10.39 18.38 -9.68
CA VAL A 382 10.93 19.59 -10.32
C VAL A 382 10.42 19.85 -11.73
N ALA A 383 9.85 18.83 -12.38
CA ALA A 383 9.39 18.90 -13.75
C ALA A 383 8.21 17.96 -14.00
N GLU A 384 7.48 18.23 -15.06
CA GLU A 384 6.60 17.28 -15.73
C GLU A 384 7.31 16.73 -16.97
N TYR A 385 6.87 15.57 -17.44
CA TYR A 385 7.25 15.07 -18.76
C TYR A 385 6.04 14.92 -19.67
N THR A 386 6.26 15.20 -20.95
CA THR A 386 5.34 14.92 -22.05
C THR A 386 5.97 13.89 -22.97
N LEU A 387 5.12 13.07 -23.60
CA LEU A 387 5.55 12.11 -24.61
C LEU A 387 5.60 12.80 -25.99
N ALA A 388 5.79 12.03 -27.06
CA ALA A 388 5.66 12.54 -28.42
C ALA A 388 4.31 13.25 -28.63
N GLU A 389 4.25 14.18 -29.58
CA GLU A 389 3.04 14.96 -29.90
C GLU A 389 2.46 15.76 -28.71
N ASP A 390 3.29 16.12 -27.73
CA ASP A 390 2.94 16.90 -26.54
C ASP A 390 1.84 16.24 -25.67
N ARG A 391 1.76 14.90 -25.68
CA ARG A 391 0.79 14.19 -24.84
C ARG A 391 1.20 14.25 -23.36
N HIS A 392 0.30 14.80 -22.55
CA HIS A 392 0.40 14.80 -21.09
C HIS A 392 -0.05 13.46 -20.52
N VAL A 393 0.72 12.93 -19.56
CA VAL A 393 0.43 11.65 -18.89
C VAL A 393 -0.08 11.86 -17.46
N ASN A 394 0.28 12.97 -16.82
CA ASN A 394 -0.02 13.21 -15.40
C ASN A 394 -1.53 13.18 -15.14
N GLU A 395 -1.95 12.39 -14.15
CA GLU A 395 -3.34 12.19 -13.70
C GLU A 395 -4.29 11.56 -14.75
N VAL A 396 -3.81 11.27 -15.95
CA VAL A 396 -4.62 10.70 -17.05
C VAL A 396 -4.20 9.25 -17.34
N GLY A 397 -2.89 9.01 -17.47
CA GLY A 397 -2.34 7.76 -17.98
C GLY A 397 -2.43 7.62 -19.49
N ILE A 398 -2.06 6.45 -19.97
CA ILE A 398 -2.04 6.04 -21.38
C ILE A 398 -3.17 5.06 -21.58
N VAL A 399 -4.15 5.48 -22.39
CA VAL A 399 -5.23 4.63 -22.88
C VAL A 399 -4.64 3.60 -23.87
N PRO A 400 -4.89 2.29 -23.68
CA PRO A 400 -4.42 1.26 -24.60
C PRO A 400 -5.23 1.26 -25.91
N ASP A 401 -4.66 0.69 -26.98
CA ASP A 401 -5.36 0.53 -28.24
C ASP A 401 -6.51 -0.47 -28.15
N MET A 402 -6.34 -1.49 -27.30
CA MET A 402 -7.37 -2.49 -26.99
C MET A 402 -7.47 -2.61 -25.48
N ALA A 403 -8.61 -2.23 -24.92
CA ALA A 403 -8.88 -2.33 -23.50
C ALA A 403 -9.31 -3.76 -23.14
N LEU A 404 -8.68 -4.32 -22.12
CA LEU A 404 -8.95 -5.65 -21.60
C LEU A 404 -9.01 -5.57 -20.07
N TYR A 405 -10.20 -5.80 -19.50
CA TYR A 405 -10.44 -5.68 -18.06
C TYR A 405 -10.93 -7.00 -17.45
N PRO A 406 -10.40 -7.41 -16.29
CA PRO A 406 -10.85 -8.64 -15.62
C PRO A 406 -12.26 -8.49 -15.05
N VAL A 407 -13.02 -9.58 -15.10
CA VAL A 407 -14.28 -9.77 -14.39
C VAL A 407 -14.04 -10.84 -13.34
N ASN A 408 -14.06 -10.44 -12.08
CA ASN A 408 -13.85 -11.33 -10.95
C ASN A 408 -15.18 -11.67 -10.28
N THR A 409 -15.28 -12.87 -9.71
CA THR A 409 -16.39 -13.25 -8.84
C THR A 409 -15.87 -13.49 -7.43
N VAL A 410 -16.39 -12.75 -6.47
CA VAL A 410 -16.07 -12.92 -5.05
C VAL A 410 -17.37 -13.00 -4.27
N ASP A 411 -17.66 -14.17 -3.71
CA ASP A 411 -18.81 -14.38 -2.81
C ASP A 411 -20.18 -14.05 -3.41
N GLY A 412 -20.40 -14.42 -4.67
CA GLY A 412 -21.64 -14.13 -5.40
C GLY A 412 -21.75 -12.68 -5.89
N ARG A 413 -20.74 -11.84 -5.63
CA ARG A 413 -20.59 -10.51 -6.22
C ARG A 413 -19.77 -10.61 -7.51
N PHE A 414 -20.15 -9.81 -8.49
CA PHE A 414 -19.33 -9.60 -9.68
C PHE A 414 -18.55 -8.30 -9.49
N TRP A 415 -17.29 -8.33 -9.87
CA TRP A 415 -16.46 -7.14 -9.90
C TRP A 415 -15.95 -6.96 -11.32
N TYR A 416 -16.36 -5.85 -11.93
CA TYR A 416 -15.79 -5.37 -13.18
C TYR A 416 -15.93 -3.84 -13.22
N PRO A 417 -14.98 -3.14 -13.85
CA PRO A 417 -15.00 -1.69 -13.88
C PRO A 417 -16.20 -1.16 -14.65
N ASP A 418 -16.82 -0.11 -14.11
CA ASP A 418 -17.99 0.59 -14.67
C ASP A 418 -17.74 0.97 -16.13
N ALA A 419 -18.54 0.39 -17.02
CA ALA A 419 -18.41 0.59 -18.46
C ALA A 419 -18.57 2.07 -18.87
N THR A 420 -19.39 2.85 -18.17
CA THR A 420 -19.57 4.29 -18.43
C THR A 420 -18.34 5.09 -18.02
N ARG A 421 -17.74 4.77 -16.85
CA ARG A 421 -16.46 5.38 -16.42
C ARG A 421 -15.33 5.00 -17.37
N LEU A 422 -15.26 3.73 -17.74
CA LEU A 422 -14.29 3.25 -18.73
C LEU A 422 -14.49 3.92 -20.07
N ARG A 423 -15.71 4.05 -20.61
CA ARG A 423 -15.96 4.70 -21.89
C ARG A 423 -15.60 6.19 -21.88
N ARG A 424 -15.81 6.89 -20.76
CA ARG A 424 -15.31 8.27 -20.58
C ARG A 424 -13.78 8.34 -20.66
N ARG A 425 -13.08 7.36 -20.08
CA ARG A 425 -11.61 7.29 -20.07
C ARG A 425 -11.02 6.81 -21.40
N LEU A 426 -11.59 5.77 -21.99
CA LEU A 426 -11.11 5.09 -23.19
C LEU A 426 -11.51 5.79 -24.48
N GLY A 427 -12.58 6.58 -24.46
CA GLY A 427 -13.22 7.12 -25.66
C GLY A 427 -14.18 6.13 -26.33
N PRO A 428 -14.95 6.61 -27.32
CA PRO A 428 -16.05 5.84 -27.92
C PRO A 428 -15.59 4.72 -28.86
N THR A 429 -14.39 4.80 -29.42
CA THR A 429 -13.91 3.91 -30.49
C THR A 429 -12.98 2.81 -30.00
N THR A 430 -12.40 2.95 -28.81
CA THR A 430 -11.44 1.97 -28.27
C THR A 430 -12.15 0.64 -28.00
N PRO A 431 -11.70 -0.48 -28.61
CA PRO A 431 -12.17 -1.81 -28.27
C PRO A 431 -12.12 -2.06 -26.76
N LEU A 432 -13.20 -2.57 -26.19
CA LEU A 432 -13.29 -2.92 -24.77
C LEU A 432 -13.76 -4.37 -24.66
N LEU A 433 -12.90 -5.19 -24.07
CA LEU A 433 -13.15 -6.58 -23.75
C LEU A 433 -13.15 -6.78 -22.24
N TYR A 434 -14.03 -7.65 -21.78
CA TYR A 434 -14.10 -8.11 -20.41
C TYR A 434 -13.78 -9.61 -20.40
N TYR A 435 -12.87 -10.04 -19.54
CA TYR A 435 -12.50 -11.46 -19.46
C TYR A 435 -12.72 -12.00 -18.04
N PRO A 436 -13.36 -13.18 -17.90
CA PRO A 436 -13.64 -13.74 -16.59
C PRO A 436 -12.37 -14.34 -15.96
N GLN A 437 -12.04 -13.89 -14.75
CA GLN A 437 -11.04 -14.49 -13.87
C GLN A 437 -11.79 -15.23 -12.75
N LEU A 438 -12.18 -16.48 -13.00
CA LEU A 438 -12.95 -17.29 -12.05
C LEU A 438 -12.03 -18.21 -11.25
N PRO A 439 -12.30 -18.44 -9.94
CA PRO A 439 -11.51 -19.33 -9.10
C PRO A 439 -11.35 -20.76 -9.63
N GLU A 440 -12.38 -21.31 -10.30
CA GLU A 440 -12.34 -22.66 -10.89
C GLU A 440 -11.65 -22.69 -12.26
N SER A 441 -11.47 -21.54 -12.92
CA SER A 441 -10.72 -21.38 -14.17
C SER A 441 -9.26 -20.93 -13.95
N ALA A 442 -8.87 -20.69 -12.70
CA ALA A 442 -7.54 -20.25 -12.28
C ALA A 442 -6.50 -21.39 -12.35
N GLY A 443 -6.32 -21.99 -13.53
CA GLY A 443 -5.01 -22.50 -13.89
C GLY A 443 -4.03 -21.33 -14.14
N ASP A 444 -2.76 -21.63 -14.41
CA ASP A 444 -1.68 -20.69 -14.80
C ASP A 444 -1.94 -19.91 -16.12
N ARG A 445 -3.20 -19.70 -16.50
CA ARG A 445 -3.57 -19.14 -17.80
C ARG A 445 -3.67 -17.62 -17.73
N ASP A 446 -2.81 -16.96 -18.50
CA ASP A 446 -2.83 -15.51 -18.71
C ASP A 446 -3.60 -15.17 -20.00
N ASP A 447 -4.88 -14.82 -19.87
CA ASP A 447 -5.76 -14.49 -21.01
C ASP A 447 -5.28 -13.25 -21.80
N ALA A 448 -4.61 -12.29 -21.16
CA ALA A 448 -4.08 -11.10 -21.83
C ALA A 448 -2.88 -11.47 -22.71
N LEU A 449 -1.98 -12.30 -22.18
CA LEU A 449 -0.85 -12.85 -22.92
C LEU A 449 -1.31 -13.78 -24.06
N ASP A 450 -2.30 -14.63 -23.80
CA ASP A 450 -2.96 -15.44 -24.82
C ASP A 450 -3.59 -14.56 -25.90
N LEU A 451 -4.25 -13.46 -25.57
CA LEU A 451 -4.82 -12.58 -26.58
C LEU A 451 -3.71 -11.92 -27.43
N ALA A 452 -2.69 -11.35 -26.79
CA ALA A 452 -1.56 -10.75 -27.50
C ALA A 452 -0.90 -11.73 -28.48
N ALA A 453 -0.61 -12.95 -28.02
CA ALA A 453 -0.03 -13.99 -28.85
C ALA A 453 -0.97 -14.45 -29.99
N SER A 454 -2.29 -14.45 -29.79
CA SER A 454 -3.26 -14.73 -30.86
C SER A 454 -3.21 -13.69 -31.97
N ILE A 455 -3.13 -12.41 -31.60
CA ILE A 455 -3.05 -11.30 -32.55
C ILE A 455 -1.76 -11.38 -33.35
N LEU A 456 -0.62 -11.61 -32.68
CA LEU A 456 0.69 -11.69 -33.34
C LEU A 456 0.82 -12.89 -34.30
N THR A 457 0.02 -13.95 -34.10
CA THR A 457 0.06 -15.16 -34.91
C THR A 457 -1.06 -15.23 -35.96
N SER A 458 -1.97 -14.26 -35.99
CA SER A 458 -3.08 -14.25 -36.96
C SER A 458 -2.62 -13.68 -38.30
N GLY A 459 -2.11 -14.56 -39.17
CA GLY A 459 -1.73 -14.20 -40.53
C GLY A 459 -0.41 -13.43 -40.62
N THR A 460 -0.25 -12.59 -41.65
CA THR A 460 0.95 -11.78 -41.86
C THR A 460 0.84 -10.46 -41.11
N VAL A 461 1.41 -10.42 -39.91
CA VAL A 461 1.53 -9.23 -39.07
C VAL A 461 2.98 -8.75 -39.12
N ALA A 462 3.22 -7.51 -39.54
CA ALA A 462 4.57 -6.98 -39.74
C ALA A 462 4.81 -5.66 -39.00
N ASP A 463 3.75 -4.90 -38.75
CA ASP A 463 3.76 -3.55 -38.20
C ASP A 463 2.58 -3.33 -37.25
N ARG A 464 2.53 -2.18 -36.59
CA ARG A 464 1.44 -1.86 -35.65
C ARG A 464 0.07 -1.83 -36.33
N ALA A 465 -0.03 -1.29 -37.54
CA ALA A 465 -1.29 -1.22 -38.28
C ALA A 465 -1.88 -2.62 -38.55
N SER A 466 -1.04 -3.58 -38.97
CA SER A 466 -1.45 -4.97 -39.15
C SER A 466 -1.76 -5.68 -37.83
N VAL A 467 -1.07 -5.36 -36.72
CA VAL A 467 -1.43 -5.84 -35.36
C VAL A 467 -2.85 -5.38 -34.98
N LEU A 468 -3.16 -4.09 -35.21
CA LEU A 468 -4.48 -3.54 -34.91
C LEU A 468 -5.58 -4.12 -35.81
N ALA A 469 -5.29 -4.30 -37.10
CA ALA A 469 -6.23 -4.93 -38.04
C ALA A 469 -6.50 -6.40 -37.67
N ALA A 470 -5.45 -7.15 -37.31
CA ALA A 470 -5.54 -8.50 -36.78
C ALA A 470 -6.39 -8.54 -35.51
N GLY A 471 -6.09 -7.68 -34.53
CA GLY A 471 -6.87 -7.49 -33.32
C GLY A 471 -8.34 -7.24 -33.64
N ALA A 472 -8.64 -6.23 -34.46
CA ALA A 472 -9.99 -5.87 -34.87
C ALA A 472 -10.75 -7.03 -35.54
N SER A 473 -10.07 -7.86 -36.34
CA SER A 473 -10.67 -9.04 -36.97
C SER A 473 -11.00 -10.15 -35.98
N LEU A 474 -10.20 -10.28 -34.91
CA LEU A 474 -10.39 -11.29 -33.86
C LEU A 474 -11.40 -10.84 -32.80
N LEU A 475 -11.56 -9.53 -32.60
CA LEU A 475 -12.43 -8.97 -31.56
C LEU A 475 -13.83 -9.58 -31.54
N PRO A 476 -14.59 -9.73 -32.64
CA PRO A 476 -15.94 -10.30 -32.58
C PRO A 476 -15.95 -11.74 -32.07
N SER A 477 -15.01 -12.57 -32.53
CA SER A 477 -14.89 -13.96 -32.09
C SER A 477 -14.46 -14.06 -30.62
N LEU A 478 -13.55 -13.18 -30.19
CA LEU A 478 -13.09 -13.11 -28.81
C LEU A 478 -14.17 -12.60 -27.87
N SER A 479 -14.88 -11.53 -28.24
CA SER A 479 -16.03 -11.03 -27.51
C SER A 479 -17.11 -12.10 -27.39
N SER A 480 -17.38 -12.85 -28.47
CA SER A 480 -18.34 -13.96 -28.43
C SER A 480 -17.86 -15.07 -27.49
N LEU A 481 -16.59 -15.46 -27.54
CA LEU A 481 -16.02 -16.47 -26.66
C LEU A 481 -16.07 -16.04 -25.19
N GLN A 482 -15.68 -14.80 -24.90
CA GLN A 482 -15.73 -14.21 -23.56
C GLN A 482 -17.16 -14.10 -23.05
N ALA A 483 -18.10 -13.66 -23.89
CA ALA A 483 -19.53 -13.63 -23.56
C ALA A 483 -20.05 -15.03 -23.24
N SER A 484 -19.71 -16.04 -24.04
CA SER A 484 -20.09 -17.44 -23.76
C SER A 484 -19.49 -17.96 -22.46
N ARG A 485 -18.22 -17.64 -22.16
CA ARG A 485 -17.60 -17.99 -20.87
C ARG A 485 -18.28 -17.29 -19.70
N LEU A 486 -18.64 -16.02 -19.86
CA LEU A 486 -19.36 -15.26 -18.84
C LEU A 486 -20.78 -15.84 -18.63
N GLU A 487 -21.50 -16.14 -19.70
CA GLU A 487 -22.79 -16.82 -19.65
C GLU A 487 -22.71 -18.19 -18.95
N GLU A 488 -21.68 -18.98 -19.25
CA GLU A 488 -21.44 -20.27 -18.57
C GLU A 488 -21.19 -20.08 -17.07
N ALA A 489 -20.37 -19.08 -16.71
CA ALA A 489 -20.10 -18.72 -15.32
C ALA A 489 -21.38 -18.31 -14.55
N PHE A 490 -22.23 -17.49 -15.18
CA PHE A 490 -23.50 -17.05 -14.60
C PHE A 490 -24.56 -18.15 -14.55
N ARG A 491 -24.58 -19.05 -15.55
CA ARG A 491 -25.46 -20.22 -15.56
C ARG A 491 -25.17 -21.14 -14.38
N GLY A 492 -23.89 -21.29 -14.01
CA GLY A 492 -23.48 -21.97 -12.78
C GLY A 492 -24.09 -21.37 -11.50
N GLN A 493 -24.47 -20.10 -11.54
CA GLN A 493 -25.13 -19.36 -10.45
C GLN A 493 -26.64 -19.21 -10.65
N SER A 494 -27.25 -19.98 -11.55
CA SER A 494 -28.68 -19.90 -11.90
C SER A 494 -29.15 -18.54 -12.44
N LEU A 495 -28.24 -17.75 -13.01
CA LEU A 495 -28.54 -16.46 -13.63
C LEU A 495 -28.53 -16.58 -15.15
N ASP A 496 -29.62 -16.16 -15.79
CA ASP A 496 -29.68 -16.04 -17.25
C ASP A 496 -28.98 -14.74 -17.69
N TRP A 497 -27.80 -14.89 -18.29
CA TRP A 497 -26.94 -13.78 -18.70
C TRP A 497 -26.85 -13.61 -20.22
N ARG A 498 -27.83 -14.12 -20.96
CA ARG A 498 -27.87 -13.97 -22.43
C ARG A 498 -27.99 -12.49 -22.83
N PRO A 499 -27.35 -12.08 -23.94
CA PRO A 499 -27.47 -10.71 -24.45
C PRO A 499 -28.90 -10.41 -24.92
N ALA A 500 -29.24 -9.11 -24.97
CA ALA A 500 -30.53 -8.68 -25.48
C ALA A 500 -30.73 -9.06 -26.96
N ALA A 501 -31.90 -9.60 -27.30
CA ALA A 501 -32.30 -9.77 -28.70
C ALA A 501 -32.68 -8.44 -29.37
N GLN A 502 -33.21 -7.50 -28.59
CA GLN A 502 -33.59 -6.13 -28.99
C GLN A 502 -33.32 -5.18 -27.81
N PRO A 503 -33.01 -3.90 -28.06
CA PRO A 503 -32.87 -2.93 -26.97
C PRO A 503 -34.17 -2.82 -26.16
N PRO A 504 -34.06 -2.58 -24.84
CA PRO A 504 -35.21 -2.44 -23.96
C PRO A 504 -36.10 -1.28 -24.41
N GLY A 505 -37.41 -1.41 -24.17
CA GLY A 505 -38.34 -0.29 -24.26
C GLY A 505 -38.11 0.75 -23.15
N GLU A 506 -39.17 1.44 -22.71
CA GLU A 506 -39.06 2.37 -21.57
C GLU A 506 -38.56 1.63 -20.31
N VAL A 507 -37.52 2.14 -19.66
CA VAL A 507 -36.96 1.55 -18.44
C VAL A 507 -37.78 2.02 -17.25
N GLY A 508 -38.45 1.09 -16.57
CA GLY A 508 -39.23 1.35 -15.37
C GLY A 508 -38.91 0.31 -14.31
N VAL A 509 -37.86 0.51 -13.54
CA VAL A 509 -37.39 -0.45 -12.53
C VAL A 509 -37.50 0.16 -11.14
N GLU A 510 -38.12 -0.58 -10.23
CA GLU A 510 -38.18 -0.25 -8.81
C GLU A 510 -37.32 -1.26 -8.05
N VAL A 511 -36.35 -0.78 -7.28
CA VAL A 511 -35.50 -1.62 -6.43
C VAL A 511 -35.77 -1.29 -4.98
N THR A 512 -36.11 -2.31 -4.20
CA THR A 512 -36.31 -2.18 -2.76
C THR A 512 -35.47 -3.18 -2.00
N ILE A 513 -35.15 -2.83 -0.75
CA ILE A 513 -34.56 -3.74 0.22
C ILE A 513 -35.65 -3.98 1.28
N PRO A 514 -36.39 -5.11 1.22
CA PRO A 514 -37.56 -5.32 2.08
C PRO A 514 -37.24 -5.27 3.59
N ALA A 515 -36.02 -5.66 3.95
CA ALA A 515 -35.47 -5.53 5.29
C ALA A 515 -34.01 -5.11 5.15
N ILE A 516 -33.65 -3.95 5.70
CA ILE A 516 -32.27 -3.45 5.72
C ILE A 516 -31.58 -4.08 6.93
N PRO A 517 -30.74 -5.12 6.76
CA PRO A 517 -29.97 -5.66 7.86
C PRO A 517 -28.88 -4.67 8.26
N THR A 518 -28.47 -4.74 9.53
CA THR A 518 -27.15 -4.22 9.93
C THR A 518 -26.16 -5.36 9.70
N ALA A 519 -25.19 -5.16 8.82
CA ALA A 519 -24.16 -6.17 8.57
C ALA A 519 -23.18 -6.19 9.74
N ARG A 520 -22.77 -7.36 10.21
CA ARG A 520 -21.77 -7.45 11.28
C ARG A 520 -20.38 -7.69 10.69
N ALA A 521 -19.38 -6.96 11.18
CA ALA A 521 -17.99 -7.08 10.74
C ALA A 521 -17.51 -8.53 10.88
N GLY A 522 -16.90 -9.07 9.81
CA GLY A 522 -16.44 -10.46 9.78
C GLY A 522 -17.52 -11.50 9.52
N GLU A 523 -18.79 -11.11 9.54
CA GLU A 523 -19.90 -12.00 9.26
C GLU A 523 -20.45 -11.75 7.86
N ARG A 524 -20.82 -12.85 7.20
CA ARG A 524 -21.58 -12.76 5.96
C ARG A 524 -23.01 -12.36 6.26
N THR A 525 -23.41 -11.20 5.77
CA THR A 525 -24.76 -10.70 5.85
C THR A 525 -25.39 -10.76 4.48
N GLU A 526 -26.44 -11.56 4.32
CA GLU A 526 -27.19 -11.63 3.08
C GLU A 526 -28.07 -10.38 2.93
N LEU A 527 -27.82 -9.58 1.88
CA LEU A 527 -28.71 -8.49 1.47
C LEU A 527 -29.61 -8.99 0.35
N ARG A 528 -30.91 -8.69 0.46
CA ARG A 528 -31.91 -9.04 -0.56
C ARG A 528 -32.46 -7.79 -1.23
N LEU A 529 -32.28 -7.70 -2.53
CA LEU A 529 -32.92 -6.68 -3.36
C LEU A 529 -34.09 -7.33 -4.09
N VAL A 530 -35.24 -6.69 -4.00
CA VAL A 530 -36.40 -7.00 -4.82
C VAL A 530 -36.39 -6.03 -5.98
N VAL A 531 -36.19 -6.57 -7.18
CA VAL A 531 -36.12 -5.84 -8.44
C VAL A 531 -37.41 -6.08 -9.18
N ASN A 532 -38.23 -5.04 -9.30
CA ASN A 532 -39.52 -5.09 -9.99
C ASN A 532 -39.41 -4.34 -11.32
N ASN A 533 -39.51 -5.06 -12.42
CA ASN A 533 -39.47 -4.46 -13.75
C ASN A 533 -40.89 -4.14 -14.24
N ARG A 534 -41.22 -2.87 -14.32
CA ARG A 534 -42.47 -2.34 -14.90
C ARG A 534 -42.28 -1.77 -16.31
N GLY A 535 -41.04 -1.78 -16.81
CA GLY A 535 -40.67 -1.32 -18.13
C GLY A 535 -40.52 -2.46 -19.14
N GLY A 536 -39.76 -2.19 -20.19
CA GLY A 536 -39.39 -3.20 -21.19
C GLY A 536 -38.51 -4.33 -20.62
N GLU A 537 -38.39 -5.42 -21.38
CA GLU A 537 -37.51 -6.56 -21.05
C GLU A 537 -36.06 -6.10 -20.86
N LEU A 538 -35.44 -6.54 -19.76
CA LEU A 538 -34.04 -6.25 -19.45
C LEU A 538 -33.18 -7.47 -19.75
N ALA A 539 -31.99 -7.26 -20.34
CA ALA A 539 -30.99 -8.31 -20.53
C ALA A 539 -29.65 -7.87 -19.93
N ARG A 540 -28.88 -8.85 -19.41
CA ARG A 540 -27.62 -8.63 -18.66
C ARG A 540 -27.75 -7.52 -17.62
N ALA A 541 -28.89 -7.46 -16.94
CA ALA A 541 -29.15 -6.41 -15.96
C ALA A 541 -28.32 -6.63 -14.69
N ALA A 542 -27.84 -5.54 -14.12
CA ALA A 542 -27.13 -5.49 -12.86
C ALA A 542 -27.46 -4.22 -12.10
N ILE A 543 -27.33 -4.27 -10.78
CA ILE A 543 -27.41 -3.09 -9.91
C ILE A 543 -26.01 -2.87 -9.35
N ARG A 544 -25.39 -1.76 -9.74
CA ARG A 544 -24.10 -1.33 -9.21
C ARG A 544 -24.32 -0.42 -8.01
N LEU A 545 -23.78 -0.80 -6.87
CA LEU A 545 -23.82 0.00 -5.66
C LEU A 545 -22.69 1.04 -5.67
N ARG A 546 -23.00 2.22 -5.14
CA ARG A 546 -22.09 3.36 -5.02
C ARG A 546 -22.07 3.84 -3.59
N SER A 547 -20.87 3.98 -3.02
CA SER A 547 -20.66 4.49 -1.67
C SER A 547 -19.30 5.16 -1.53
N VAL A 548 -19.09 5.91 -0.45
CA VAL A 548 -17.76 6.43 -0.09
C VAL A 548 -16.89 5.38 0.60
N ASN A 549 -17.50 4.27 1.06
CA ASN A 549 -16.81 3.20 1.79
C ASN A 549 -16.61 1.97 0.89
N PRO A 550 -15.38 1.39 0.83
CA PRO A 550 -15.06 0.27 -0.05
C PRO A 550 -15.90 -1.00 0.16
N ASP A 551 -16.45 -1.21 1.36
CA ASP A 551 -17.30 -2.38 1.65
C ASP A 551 -18.60 -2.39 0.83
N PHE A 552 -19.03 -1.22 0.33
CA PHE A 552 -20.27 -1.04 -0.44
C PHE A 552 -20.06 -0.42 -1.82
N ASP A 553 -18.92 0.24 -2.09
CA ASP A 553 -18.68 0.88 -3.39
C ASP A 553 -18.30 -0.11 -4.48
N ASP A 554 -18.78 0.15 -5.69
CA ASP A 554 -18.54 -0.64 -6.90
C ASP A 554 -18.95 -2.13 -6.80
N VAL A 555 -19.81 -2.47 -5.83
CA VAL A 555 -20.40 -3.80 -5.71
C VAL A 555 -21.44 -3.99 -6.80
N VAL A 556 -21.24 -4.95 -7.70
CA VAL A 556 -22.19 -5.26 -8.78
C VAL A 556 -23.03 -6.48 -8.42
N VAL A 557 -24.34 -6.26 -8.33
CA VAL A 557 -25.35 -7.30 -8.06
C VAL A 557 -25.98 -7.71 -9.39
N PRO A 558 -25.70 -8.92 -9.90
CA PRO A 558 -26.28 -9.36 -11.15
C PRO A 558 -27.77 -9.68 -10.97
N VAL A 559 -28.59 -9.17 -11.89
CA VAL A 559 -30.02 -9.48 -12.02
C VAL A 559 -30.25 -10.43 -13.19
N GLY A 560 -29.50 -10.26 -14.28
CA GLY A 560 -29.60 -11.06 -15.50
C GLY A 560 -30.77 -10.62 -16.38
N HIS A 561 -31.36 -11.58 -17.08
CA HIS A 561 -32.51 -11.35 -17.95
C HIS A 561 -33.81 -11.24 -17.14
N LEU A 562 -34.58 -10.16 -17.27
CA LEU A 562 -35.80 -9.90 -16.49
C LEU A 562 -36.93 -9.36 -17.39
N ALA A 563 -38.01 -10.12 -17.53
CA ALA A 563 -39.13 -9.75 -18.42
C ALA A 563 -39.93 -8.55 -17.89
N SER A 564 -40.71 -7.92 -18.77
CA SER A 564 -41.67 -6.87 -18.39
C SER A 564 -42.71 -7.43 -17.42
N GLY A 565 -42.92 -6.76 -16.29
CA GLY A 565 -43.82 -7.19 -15.21
C GLY A 565 -43.25 -8.27 -14.31
N GLU A 566 -42.02 -8.74 -14.57
CA GLU A 566 -41.36 -9.75 -13.73
C GLU A 566 -40.74 -9.09 -12.49
N GLU A 567 -40.85 -9.80 -11.37
CA GLU A 567 -40.15 -9.47 -10.13
C GLU A 567 -39.10 -10.54 -9.86
N ARG A 568 -37.90 -10.09 -9.47
CA ARG A 568 -36.83 -10.98 -9.05
C ARG A 568 -36.26 -10.53 -7.72
N THR A 569 -36.13 -11.48 -6.82
CA THR A 569 -35.32 -11.29 -5.61
C THR A 569 -33.91 -11.77 -5.90
N VAL A 570 -32.94 -10.87 -5.75
CA VAL A 570 -31.51 -11.20 -5.83
C VAL A 570 -30.89 -11.05 -4.44
N SER A 571 -30.17 -12.08 -4.04
CA SER A 571 -29.40 -12.10 -2.80
C SER A 571 -27.93 -11.92 -3.12
N PHE A 572 -27.23 -11.14 -2.31
CA PHE A 572 -25.77 -11.13 -2.32
C PHE A 572 -25.22 -11.01 -0.91
N ALA A 573 -24.01 -11.51 -0.69
CA ALA A 573 -23.36 -11.42 0.60
C ALA A 573 -22.60 -10.09 0.71
N LEU A 574 -22.95 -9.30 1.72
CA LEU A 574 -22.07 -8.30 2.29
C LEU A 574 -21.15 -9.02 3.27
N ALA A 575 -19.85 -8.82 3.13
CA ALA A 575 -18.86 -9.33 4.05
C ALA A 575 -17.91 -8.17 4.40
N PRO A 576 -18.36 -7.22 5.27
CA PRO A 576 -17.45 -6.22 5.78
C PRO A 576 -16.26 -6.92 6.44
N SER A 577 -15.06 -6.37 6.25
CA SER A 577 -13.86 -6.92 6.88
C SER A 577 -14.05 -6.94 8.41
N VAL A 578 -13.43 -7.87 9.11
CA VAL A 578 -13.64 -8.12 10.55
C VAL A 578 -13.04 -7.01 11.43
N ASP A 579 -12.11 -6.23 10.90
CA ASP A 579 -11.64 -4.97 11.46
C ASP A 579 -12.56 -3.78 11.10
N SER A 580 -13.67 -4.02 10.39
CA SER A 580 -14.64 -2.98 10.06
C SER A 580 -15.22 -2.37 11.34
N PRO A 581 -15.13 -1.05 11.48
CA PRO A 581 -15.72 -0.34 12.60
C PRO A 581 -17.24 -0.19 12.43
N SER A 582 -17.94 -0.03 13.55
CA SER A 582 -19.37 0.29 13.55
C SER A 582 -19.63 1.62 12.86
N ARG A 583 -20.51 1.62 11.84
CA ARG A 583 -20.78 2.80 11.00
C ARG A 583 -22.08 2.68 10.21
N LEU A 584 -22.47 3.80 9.60
CA LEU A 584 -23.58 3.90 8.66
C LEU A 584 -23.07 4.53 7.37
N ASP A 585 -23.44 3.96 6.23
CA ASP A 585 -22.95 4.38 4.91
C ASP A 585 -24.13 4.59 3.96
N ARG A 586 -24.12 5.73 3.24
CA ARG A 586 -25.06 5.95 2.12
C ARG A 586 -24.69 5.02 0.98
N VAL A 587 -25.69 4.38 0.41
CA VAL A 587 -25.54 3.47 -0.72
C VAL A 587 -26.57 3.82 -1.78
N VAL A 588 -26.08 4.16 -2.98
CA VAL A 588 -26.91 4.43 -4.16
C VAL A 588 -26.76 3.25 -5.12
N GLY A 589 -27.88 2.66 -5.55
CA GLY A 589 -27.90 1.60 -6.56
C GLY A 589 -28.23 2.15 -7.93
N VAL A 590 -27.39 1.86 -8.92
CA VAL A 590 -27.54 2.28 -10.31
C VAL A 590 -27.78 1.04 -11.17
N LEU A 591 -28.87 1.05 -11.94
CA LEU A 591 -29.19 0.00 -12.90
C LEU A 591 -28.28 0.12 -14.13
N GLU A 592 -27.68 -0.99 -14.51
CA GLU A 592 -26.91 -1.20 -15.74
C GLU A 592 -27.54 -2.38 -16.50
N CYS A 593 -27.82 -2.22 -17.80
CA CYS A 593 -28.31 -3.30 -18.67
C CYS A 593 -28.02 -3.01 -20.14
N ASP A 594 -28.15 -4.04 -20.99
CA ASP A 594 -27.99 -3.88 -22.43
C ASP A 594 -28.95 -2.84 -23.00
N GLY A 595 -28.41 -1.77 -23.60
CA GLY A 595 -29.22 -0.71 -24.20
C GLY A 595 -29.88 0.25 -23.20
N CYS A 596 -29.64 0.11 -21.90
CA CYS A 596 -30.13 1.01 -20.86
C CYS A 596 -29.15 2.16 -20.59
N GLY A 597 -29.66 3.36 -20.30
CA GLY A 597 -28.86 4.40 -19.65
C GLY A 597 -28.67 4.11 -18.16
N ALA A 598 -27.54 4.54 -17.59
CA ALA A 598 -27.28 4.41 -16.15
C ALA A 598 -28.37 5.14 -15.35
N THR A 599 -29.20 4.38 -14.63
CA THR A 599 -30.42 4.91 -13.98
C THR A 599 -30.36 4.64 -12.47
N PRO A 600 -30.36 5.67 -11.61
CA PRO A 600 -30.49 5.47 -10.16
C PRO A 600 -31.83 4.80 -9.84
N VAL A 601 -31.78 3.68 -9.12
CA VAL A 601 -32.97 2.87 -8.78
C VAL A 601 -33.08 2.60 -7.28
N LEU A 602 -32.05 2.96 -6.50
CA LEU A 602 -31.99 2.78 -5.04
C LEU A 602 -31.19 3.93 -4.40
N ASP A 603 -31.66 4.47 -3.28
CA ASP A 603 -30.90 5.37 -2.39
C ASP A 603 -31.25 5.00 -0.95
N THR A 604 -30.27 4.53 -0.18
CA THR A 604 -30.48 4.00 1.16
C THR A 604 -29.27 4.22 2.06
N VAL A 605 -29.42 3.91 3.35
CA VAL A 605 -28.31 3.89 4.32
C VAL A 605 -28.19 2.48 4.88
N LEU A 606 -27.03 1.85 4.69
CA LEU A 606 -26.71 0.54 5.24
C LEU A 606 -25.82 0.69 6.47
N GLY A 607 -26.00 -0.20 7.45
CA GLY A 607 -25.20 -0.21 8.67
C GLY A 607 -24.20 -1.35 8.70
N VAL A 608 -23.02 -1.07 9.25
CA VAL A 608 -22.06 -2.08 9.71
C VAL A 608 -21.96 -2.00 11.22
N GLU A 609 -22.10 -3.12 11.91
CA GLU A 609 -21.79 -3.29 13.32
C GLU A 609 -20.38 -3.89 13.43
N GLY A 610 -19.44 -3.09 13.90
CA GLY A 610 -18.08 -3.55 14.18
C GLY A 610 -18.06 -4.48 15.38
N VAL A 611 -17.13 -5.43 15.36
CA VAL A 611 -16.89 -6.31 16.51
C VAL A 611 -15.78 -5.70 17.35
N ALA A 612 -16.05 -5.47 18.64
CA ALA A 612 -15.04 -4.96 19.55
C ALA A 612 -13.87 -5.95 19.65
N ALA A 613 -12.66 -5.47 19.35
CA ALA A 613 -11.46 -6.27 19.53
C ALA A 613 -11.32 -6.63 21.02
N PRO A 614 -11.12 -7.90 21.38
CA PRO A 614 -11.03 -8.31 22.79
C PRO A 614 -9.80 -7.72 23.46
N ALA A 615 -9.92 -7.40 24.75
CA ALA A 615 -8.78 -7.06 25.58
C ALA A 615 -7.90 -8.30 25.76
N LEU A 616 -6.60 -8.11 25.60
CA LEU A 616 -5.60 -9.15 25.81
C LEU A 616 -4.71 -8.78 26.99
N GLU A 617 -4.32 -9.81 27.71
CA GLU A 617 -3.31 -9.77 28.78
C GLU A 617 -2.18 -10.72 28.39
N VAL A 618 -0.94 -10.32 28.68
CA VAL A 618 0.24 -11.14 28.45
C VAL A 618 1.04 -11.27 29.74
N LEU A 619 1.32 -12.51 30.13
CA LEU A 619 2.34 -12.84 31.13
C LEU A 619 3.51 -13.53 30.44
N ALA A 620 4.68 -12.89 30.44
CA ALA A 620 5.88 -13.39 29.78
C ALA A 620 6.99 -13.67 30.81
N GLN A 621 7.67 -14.81 30.71
CA GLN A 621 8.80 -15.15 31.58
C GLN A 621 9.89 -15.85 30.79
N VAL A 622 11.15 -15.63 31.18
CA VAL A 622 12.30 -16.38 30.65
C VAL A 622 12.66 -17.47 31.65
N ALA A 623 12.60 -18.74 31.23
CA ALA A 623 13.03 -19.87 32.05
C ALA A 623 13.67 -20.94 31.17
N ASP A 624 14.78 -21.53 31.63
CA ASP A 624 15.46 -22.66 30.98
C ASP A 624 15.70 -22.48 29.46
N GLY A 625 16.10 -21.27 29.04
CA GLY A 625 16.34 -20.97 27.63
C GLY A 625 15.05 -20.89 26.79
N THR A 626 13.91 -20.56 27.40
CA THR A 626 12.64 -20.39 26.71
C THR A 626 11.91 -19.15 27.25
N VAL A 627 11.40 -18.30 26.35
CA VAL A 627 10.35 -17.34 26.71
C VAL A 627 9.01 -18.05 26.68
N ARG A 628 8.32 -18.08 27.81
CA ARG A 628 6.93 -18.50 27.88
C ARG A 628 6.06 -17.27 27.96
N MET A 629 5.22 -17.03 26.96
CA MET A 629 4.21 -15.97 26.92
C MET A 629 2.82 -16.60 27.05
N GLU A 630 2.12 -16.29 28.11
CA GLU A 630 0.74 -16.68 28.33
C GLU A 630 -0.17 -15.51 27.95
N ILE A 631 -0.92 -15.68 26.86
CA ILE A 631 -1.87 -14.70 26.33
C ILE A 631 -3.26 -15.09 26.84
N THR A 632 -3.90 -14.19 27.58
CA THR A 632 -5.25 -14.40 28.10
C THR A 632 -6.24 -13.51 27.35
N ASN A 633 -7.32 -14.11 26.83
CA ASN A 633 -8.43 -13.34 26.28
C ASN A 633 -9.31 -12.84 27.42
N ARG A 634 -9.19 -11.55 27.76
CA ARG A 634 -10.03 -10.88 28.77
C ARG A 634 -11.30 -10.28 28.17
N GLY A 635 -11.44 -10.31 26.84
CA GLY A 635 -12.62 -9.85 26.13
C GLY A 635 -13.74 -10.89 26.08
N GLY A 636 -14.90 -10.46 25.58
CA GLY A 636 -16.10 -11.29 25.43
C GLY A 636 -16.20 -12.05 24.09
N THR A 637 -15.23 -11.88 23.18
CA THR A 637 -15.27 -12.45 21.82
C THR A 637 -14.25 -13.58 21.68
N THR A 638 -14.65 -14.73 21.13
CA THR A 638 -13.71 -15.79 20.77
C THR A 638 -12.81 -15.33 19.63
N LEU A 639 -11.49 -15.43 19.80
CA LEU A 639 -10.53 -15.17 18.73
C LEU A 639 -10.20 -16.46 17.99
N THR A 640 -10.13 -16.40 16.67
CA THR A 640 -9.69 -17.51 15.81
C THR A 640 -8.42 -17.11 15.06
N GLY A 641 -7.59 -18.10 14.73
CA GLY A 641 -6.33 -17.85 14.04
C GLY A 641 -5.42 -16.90 14.81
N VAL A 642 -5.44 -16.96 16.15
CA VAL A 642 -4.53 -16.17 16.97
C VAL A 642 -3.11 -16.59 16.63
N ARG A 643 -2.33 -15.59 16.20
CA ARG A 643 -0.93 -15.68 15.82
C ARG A 643 -0.16 -14.75 16.74
N ALA A 644 0.65 -15.33 17.59
CA ALA A 644 1.59 -14.60 18.41
C ALA A 644 2.95 -14.66 17.72
N HIS A 645 3.41 -13.51 17.26
CA HIS A 645 4.67 -13.37 16.58
C HIS A 645 5.62 -12.56 17.46
N VAL A 646 6.72 -13.19 17.85
CA VAL A 646 7.88 -12.47 18.36
C VAL A 646 8.77 -12.23 17.14
N PRO A 647 8.79 -11.01 16.57
CA PRO A 647 9.74 -10.69 15.51
C PRO A 647 11.16 -10.96 16.00
N TYR A 648 12.05 -11.23 15.03
CA TYR A 648 13.47 -11.42 15.33
C TYR A 648 13.97 -10.22 16.15
N PRO A 649 14.50 -10.44 17.38
CA PRO A 649 14.98 -9.34 18.19
C PRO A 649 16.27 -8.80 17.57
N ASP A 650 16.35 -7.49 17.40
CA ASP A 650 17.58 -6.82 16.95
C ASP A 650 18.61 -6.74 18.09
N LEU A 651 18.98 -7.91 18.62
CA LEU A 651 19.86 -8.06 19.77
C LEU A 651 20.96 -9.06 19.41
N THR A 652 22.19 -8.56 19.33
CA THR A 652 23.36 -9.41 19.06
C THR A 652 23.51 -10.50 20.14
N GLY A 653 23.56 -11.75 19.70
CA GLY A 653 23.76 -12.91 20.60
C GLY A 653 22.48 -13.49 21.21
N VAL A 654 21.29 -13.12 20.70
CA VAL A 654 20.02 -13.77 21.02
C VAL A 654 19.53 -14.53 19.79
N GLU A 655 19.30 -15.84 19.91
CA GLU A 655 18.76 -16.68 18.83
C GLU A 655 17.37 -17.20 19.18
N LEU A 656 16.42 -17.07 18.26
CA LEU A 656 15.10 -17.71 18.33
C LEU A 656 15.20 -19.12 17.71
N ALA A 657 14.84 -20.18 18.43
CA ALA A 657 15.03 -21.55 17.94
C ALA A 657 13.82 -22.16 17.21
N GLY A 658 12.77 -21.39 16.90
CA GLY A 658 11.59 -21.90 16.20
C GLY A 658 10.64 -20.80 15.71
N ALA A 659 9.82 -21.14 14.72
CA ALA A 659 8.81 -20.27 14.15
C ALA A 659 7.43 -20.59 14.76
N GLU A 660 6.84 -19.56 15.38
CA GLU A 660 5.41 -19.27 15.49
C GLU A 660 4.44 -20.45 15.72
N ASP A 661 3.80 -20.46 16.88
CA ASP A 661 2.63 -21.32 17.10
C ASP A 661 1.41 -20.71 16.40
N ARG A 662 0.72 -21.48 15.56
CA ARG A 662 -0.37 -20.98 14.70
C ARG A 662 -1.61 -21.86 14.79
N ALA A 663 -2.76 -21.17 14.83
CA ALA A 663 -4.14 -21.67 14.87
C ALA A 663 -4.70 -21.94 16.28
N LEU A 664 -4.48 -21.00 17.20
CA LEU A 664 -5.15 -20.98 18.49
C LEU A 664 -6.57 -20.40 18.35
N VAL A 665 -7.56 -21.12 18.89
CA VAL A 665 -8.88 -20.58 19.19
C VAL A 665 -8.89 -20.16 20.65
N LEU A 666 -9.03 -18.87 20.91
CA LEU A 666 -8.97 -18.31 22.26
C LEU A 666 -10.34 -17.78 22.66
N VAL A 667 -11.14 -18.63 23.31
CA VAL A 667 -12.46 -18.25 23.85
C VAL A 667 -12.32 -17.27 25.03
N PRO A 668 -13.38 -16.51 25.38
CA PRO A 668 -13.36 -15.60 26.54
C PRO A 668 -12.87 -16.27 27.83
N GLY A 669 -11.92 -15.65 28.51
CA GLY A 669 -11.29 -16.15 29.74
C GLY A 669 -10.28 -17.28 29.55
N ALA A 670 -10.16 -17.85 28.34
CA ALA A 670 -9.15 -18.86 28.06
C ALA A 670 -7.76 -18.26 27.88
N LYS A 671 -6.77 -19.12 28.09
CA LYS A 671 -5.35 -18.81 28.02
C LYS A 671 -4.73 -19.62 26.89
N ALA A 672 -3.91 -18.97 26.08
CA ALA A 672 -3.00 -19.62 25.18
C ALA A 672 -1.58 -19.40 25.68
N VAL A 673 -0.75 -20.42 25.55
CA VAL A 673 0.66 -20.32 25.89
C VAL A 673 1.44 -20.45 24.61
N VAL A 674 2.28 -19.47 24.36
CA VAL A 674 3.22 -19.45 23.26
C VAL A 674 4.61 -19.49 23.86
N THR A 675 5.39 -20.49 23.44
CA THR A 675 6.76 -20.64 23.90
C THR A 675 7.70 -20.34 22.75
N GLN A 676 8.64 -19.44 23.00
CA GLN A 676 9.73 -19.17 22.08
C GLN A 676 11.03 -19.65 22.71
N ALA A 677 11.60 -20.72 22.18
CA ALA A 677 12.92 -21.16 22.61
C ALA A 677 13.96 -20.08 22.25
N LEU A 678 14.83 -19.78 23.21
CA LEU A 678 15.90 -18.81 23.15
C LEU A 678 17.24 -19.50 23.37
N ALA A 679 18.19 -19.30 22.47
CA ALA A 679 19.59 -19.56 22.76
C ALA A 679 20.32 -18.23 22.93
N LEU A 680 20.95 -18.05 24.09
CA LEU A 680 21.84 -16.93 24.34
C LEU A 680 23.26 -17.34 23.94
N ALA A 681 23.93 -16.53 23.12
CA ALA A 681 25.31 -16.74 22.75
C ALA A 681 26.21 -16.69 23.99
N THR A 682 27.30 -17.45 23.94
CA THR A 682 28.34 -17.44 24.98
C THR A 682 28.90 -16.02 25.10
N GLY A 683 28.64 -15.34 26.23
CA GLY A 683 29.08 -13.97 26.49
C GLY A 683 27.98 -12.89 26.42
N PHE A 684 26.70 -13.25 26.21
CA PHE A 684 25.58 -12.32 26.38
C PHE A 684 25.59 -11.71 27.79
N SER A 685 25.64 -10.39 27.88
CA SER A 685 25.92 -9.67 29.16
C SER A 685 24.76 -8.82 29.68
N SER A 686 23.65 -8.71 28.94
CA SER A 686 22.48 -7.95 29.41
C SER A 686 21.72 -8.70 30.50
N SER A 687 21.26 -7.97 31.53
CA SER A 687 20.37 -8.50 32.57
C SER A 687 18.91 -8.60 32.11
N THR A 688 18.55 -7.94 31.00
CA THR A 688 17.18 -7.82 30.49
C THR A 688 17.15 -8.04 28.97
N LEU A 689 16.18 -8.79 28.49
CA LEU A 689 15.88 -9.03 27.08
C LEU A 689 14.70 -8.14 26.67
N GLY A 690 14.91 -7.15 25.79
CA GLY A 690 13.83 -6.39 25.18
C GLY A 690 13.24 -7.17 24.01
N LEU A 691 12.09 -7.81 24.21
CA LEU A 691 11.39 -8.52 23.15
C LEU A 691 10.10 -7.82 22.78
N ARG A 692 9.82 -7.70 21.49
CA ARG A 692 8.52 -7.27 21.01
C ARG A 692 7.62 -8.48 20.85
N LEU A 693 6.37 -8.39 21.31
CA LEU A 693 5.34 -9.37 21.02
C LEU A 693 4.23 -8.72 20.22
N GLU A 694 3.95 -9.26 19.05
CA GLU A 694 2.79 -8.90 18.24
C GLU A 694 1.77 -10.03 18.27
N VAL A 695 0.55 -9.73 18.72
CA VAL A 695 -0.55 -10.69 18.61
C VAL A 695 -1.51 -10.20 17.54
N ARG A 696 -1.78 -11.09 16.59
CA ARG A 696 -2.77 -10.93 15.54
C ARG A 696 -3.80 -12.02 15.70
N ALA A 697 -5.01 -11.77 15.23
CA ALA A 697 -6.01 -12.81 15.05
C ALA A 697 -6.59 -12.67 13.65
N ASP A 698 -7.30 -13.69 13.18
CA ASP A 698 -8.04 -13.55 11.93
C ASP A 698 -9.00 -12.38 12.06
N GLY A 699 -8.79 -11.39 11.18
CA GLY A 699 -9.54 -10.16 11.18
C GLY A 699 -9.11 -9.03 12.09
N TYR A 700 -8.07 -9.26 12.87
CA TYR A 700 -7.46 -8.24 13.71
C TYR A 700 -5.97 -8.21 13.39
N PRO A 701 -5.56 -7.56 12.27
CA PRO A 701 -4.17 -7.56 11.82
C PRO A 701 -3.21 -6.85 12.79
N GLY A 702 -3.74 -6.07 13.75
CA GLY A 702 -2.99 -5.47 14.85
C GLY A 702 -3.83 -5.42 16.13
N LEU A 703 -4.06 -6.58 16.75
CA LEU A 703 -4.91 -6.70 17.94
C LEU A 703 -4.27 -6.00 19.15
N ALA A 704 -2.98 -6.26 19.38
CA ALA A 704 -2.15 -5.57 20.36
C ALA A 704 -0.66 -5.82 20.08
N ARG A 705 0.18 -4.88 20.53
CA ARG A 705 1.64 -4.96 20.51
C ARG A 705 2.17 -4.62 21.89
N TRP A 706 3.07 -5.46 22.40
CA TRP A 706 3.76 -5.26 23.68
C TRP A 706 5.26 -5.14 23.48
N GLU A 707 5.88 -4.24 24.23
CA GLU A 707 7.32 -4.25 24.49
C GLU A 707 7.57 -4.95 25.84
N LEU A 708 8.33 -6.04 25.81
CA LEU A 708 8.53 -6.95 26.94
C LEU A 708 9.99 -6.89 27.41
N PRO A 709 10.32 -6.08 28.44
CA PRO A 709 11.66 -6.04 29.03
C PRO A 709 11.86 -7.20 30.02
N LEU A 710 12.14 -8.40 29.52
CA LEU A 710 12.18 -9.63 30.30
C LEU A 710 13.51 -9.82 31.07
N PRO A 711 13.49 -9.99 32.40
CA PRO A 711 14.71 -10.30 33.16
C PRO A 711 15.26 -11.69 32.79
N VAL A 712 16.56 -11.77 32.49
CA VAL A 712 17.23 -13.04 32.12
C VAL A 712 17.31 -14.02 33.31
N ALA A 713 17.24 -13.51 34.54
CA ALA A 713 17.35 -14.29 35.78
C ALA A 713 16.04 -14.94 36.28
N GLY A 714 15.10 -15.26 35.38
CA GLY A 714 13.86 -15.97 35.74
C GLY A 714 12.68 -15.08 36.14
N GLY A 715 12.74 -13.77 35.88
CA GLY A 715 11.65 -12.84 36.19
C GLY A 715 10.50 -12.95 35.19
N ALA A 716 9.25 -12.80 35.68
CA ALA A 716 8.08 -12.65 34.83
C ALA A 716 7.72 -11.17 34.68
N VAL A 717 7.34 -10.77 33.47
CA VAL A 717 6.75 -9.48 33.13
C VAL A 717 5.29 -9.72 32.79
N HIS A 718 4.42 -8.96 33.44
CA HIS A 718 2.99 -8.99 33.20
C HIS A 718 2.61 -7.64 32.56
N ARG A 719 1.81 -7.68 31.49
CA ARG A 719 1.34 -6.50 30.76
C ARG A 719 -0.12 -6.70 30.36
N ASP A 720 -0.95 -5.69 30.62
CA ASP A 720 -2.32 -5.61 30.13
C ASP A 720 -2.38 -4.60 28.98
N ALA A 721 -3.24 -4.84 27.98
CA ALA A 721 -3.50 -3.80 26.98
C ALA A 721 -4.55 -2.80 27.52
N PRO A 722 -4.39 -1.48 27.29
CA PRO A 722 -5.35 -0.50 27.76
C PRO A 722 -6.72 -0.73 27.11
N ALA A 723 -7.77 -0.77 27.93
CA ALA A 723 -9.14 -0.89 27.46
C ALA A 723 -9.64 0.48 26.97
N VAL A 724 -10.14 0.55 25.73
CA VAL A 724 -10.65 1.79 25.13
C VAL A 724 -12.05 1.56 24.58
N GLU A 725 -12.98 2.41 24.99
CA GLU A 725 -14.35 2.49 24.49
C GLU A 725 -14.62 3.91 23.97
N VAL A 726 -15.27 3.99 22.80
CA VAL A 726 -15.57 5.25 22.12
C VAL A 726 -17.02 5.21 21.67
N THR A 727 -17.84 6.17 22.08
CA THR A 727 -19.27 6.20 21.77
C THR A 727 -19.74 7.58 21.33
N SER A 728 -20.84 7.62 20.58
CA SER A 728 -21.57 8.84 20.26
C SER A 728 -23.06 8.63 20.57
N ALA A 729 -23.69 9.63 21.19
CA ALA A 729 -25.12 9.60 21.47
C ALA A 729 -25.99 9.69 20.20
N ARG A 730 -25.43 10.21 19.09
CA ARG A 730 -26.11 10.38 17.80
C ARG A 730 -25.22 9.84 16.69
N PRO A 731 -25.28 8.54 16.39
CA PRO A 731 -24.52 7.95 15.28
C PRO A 731 -25.02 8.42 13.90
N ARG A 732 -26.23 9.01 13.85
CA ARG A 732 -26.82 9.68 12.68
C ARG A 732 -27.40 11.02 13.11
N GLN A 733 -27.07 12.10 12.38
CA GLN A 733 -27.54 13.46 12.68
C GLN A 733 -27.35 14.40 11.49
N SER A 734 -27.92 15.60 11.54
CA SER A 734 -27.63 16.66 10.56
C SER A 734 -26.16 17.14 10.68
N PRO A 735 -25.53 17.61 9.57
CA PRO A 735 -24.17 18.13 9.58
C PRO A 735 -23.97 19.27 10.59
N GLY A 736 -22.76 19.37 11.15
CA GLY A 736 -22.42 20.31 12.22
C GLY A 736 -21.30 19.78 13.11
N THR A 737 -21.57 19.59 14.39
CA THR A 737 -20.62 19.05 15.37
C THR A 737 -21.27 17.94 16.20
N ALA A 738 -20.49 16.91 16.54
CA ALA A 738 -20.89 15.86 17.48
C ALA A 738 -20.06 15.90 18.75
N VAL A 739 -20.61 15.36 19.83
CA VAL A 739 -19.85 15.04 21.05
C VAL A 739 -19.61 13.53 21.08
N VAL A 740 -18.34 13.14 21.13
CA VAL A 740 -17.88 11.76 21.28
C VAL A 740 -17.41 11.55 22.72
N GLN A 741 -17.86 10.47 23.36
CA GLN A 741 -17.40 10.06 24.67
C GLN A 741 -16.29 9.02 24.52
N VAL A 742 -15.14 9.27 25.13
CA VAL A 742 -13.99 8.36 25.15
C VAL A 742 -13.75 7.91 26.59
N HIS A 743 -13.76 6.60 26.79
CA HIS A 743 -13.49 5.96 28.06
C HIS A 743 -12.28 5.05 27.88
N ALA A 744 -11.14 5.42 28.46
CA ALA A 744 -9.95 4.57 28.48
C ALA A 744 -9.66 4.12 29.92
N PHE A 745 -9.21 2.89 30.09
CA PHE A 745 -8.85 2.33 31.39
C PHE A 745 -7.62 1.42 31.27
N ASP A 746 -6.70 1.59 32.20
CA ASP A 746 -5.57 0.71 32.39
C ASP A 746 -5.25 0.56 33.90
N PRO A 747 -5.10 -0.67 34.42
CA PRO A 747 -4.84 -0.90 35.83
C PRO A 747 -3.47 -0.37 36.31
N ASP A 748 -2.47 -0.29 35.44
CA ASP A 748 -1.09 0.17 35.74
C ASP A 748 -0.91 1.66 35.40
N GLY A 749 -1.79 2.16 34.56
CA GLY A 749 -2.06 3.56 34.33
C GLY A 749 -1.86 3.93 32.87
N LEU A 750 -2.69 4.86 32.40
CA LEU A 750 -2.57 5.40 31.05
C LEU A 750 -1.42 6.41 31.01
N GLU A 751 -0.61 6.31 29.96
CA GLU A 751 0.34 7.35 29.60
C GLU A 751 -0.39 8.39 28.75
N HIS A 752 -0.99 8.00 27.61
CA HIS A 752 -1.60 8.93 26.64
C HIS A 752 -2.91 8.44 26.02
N VAL A 753 -3.77 9.40 25.63
CA VAL A 753 -4.97 9.20 24.79
C VAL A 753 -5.01 10.27 23.71
N VAL A 754 -5.15 9.88 22.44
CA VAL A 754 -5.20 10.77 21.28
C VAL A 754 -6.45 10.50 20.44
N VAL A 755 -7.08 11.56 19.91
CA VAL A 755 -8.30 11.48 19.09
C VAL A 755 -8.08 12.19 17.75
N PHE A 756 -8.49 11.56 16.65
CA PHE A 756 -8.45 12.08 15.29
C PHE A 756 -9.88 12.13 14.71
N ALA A 757 -10.14 13.11 13.84
CA ALA A 757 -11.33 13.20 13.00
C ALA A 757 -10.87 13.23 11.52
N GLY A 758 -11.09 12.14 10.79
CA GLY A 758 -10.43 11.90 9.51
C GLY A 758 -8.92 11.72 9.70
N SER A 759 -8.12 12.46 8.94
CA SER A 759 -6.66 12.54 9.10
C SER A 759 -6.21 13.62 10.09
N GLU A 760 -7.13 14.46 10.56
CA GLU A 760 -6.78 15.59 11.43
C GLU A 760 -6.83 15.18 12.90
N ARG A 761 -5.78 15.51 13.65
CA ARG A 761 -5.81 15.37 15.11
C ARG A 761 -6.76 16.40 15.75
N VAL A 762 -7.64 15.96 16.64
CA VAL A 762 -8.58 16.86 17.33
C VAL A 762 -7.85 17.63 18.44
N ASP A 763 -7.81 18.96 18.31
CA ASP A 763 -7.22 19.87 19.32
C ASP A 763 -7.86 19.65 20.70
N ARG A 764 -7.02 19.51 21.73
CA ARG A 764 -7.43 19.34 23.14
C ARG A 764 -8.28 20.48 23.69
N LYS A 765 -8.23 21.67 23.10
CA LYS A 765 -9.13 22.79 23.45
C LYS A 765 -10.60 22.47 23.17
N ARG A 766 -10.89 21.48 22.33
CA ARG A 766 -12.23 21.00 22.00
C ARG A 766 -12.70 19.85 22.90
N TRP A 767 -11.98 19.57 23.98
CA TRP A 767 -12.34 18.55 24.96
C TRP A 767 -13.05 19.24 26.12
N ASP A 768 -14.31 18.92 26.36
CA ASP A 768 -14.98 19.26 27.61
C ASP A 768 -14.69 18.16 28.62
N ALA A 769 -13.53 18.26 29.27
CA ALA A 769 -13.16 17.35 30.33
C ALA A 769 -13.97 17.73 31.57
N SER A 770 -15.10 17.07 31.81
CA SER A 770 -15.74 17.03 33.14
C SER A 770 -14.88 16.19 34.10
N VAL A 771 -13.64 16.62 34.29
CA VAL A 771 -12.76 16.15 35.34
C VAL A 771 -13.07 17.04 36.53
N ASP A 772 -13.47 16.43 37.65
CA ASP A 772 -13.61 17.11 38.94
C ASP A 772 -12.46 18.11 39.10
N TRP A 773 -12.77 19.37 39.43
CA TRP A 773 -11.78 20.45 39.47
C TRP A 773 -10.61 20.16 40.44
N GLN A 774 -10.77 19.22 41.39
CA GLN A 774 -9.67 18.70 42.21
C GLN A 774 -8.71 17.75 41.47
N GLN A 775 -9.17 17.02 40.45
CA GLN A 775 -8.35 16.11 39.63
C GLN A 775 -7.59 16.81 38.50
N LYS A 776 -7.97 18.03 38.12
CA LYS A 776 -7.26 18.83 37.09
C LYS A 776 -5.80 19.18 37.48
N LYS A 777 -5.45 19.14 38.77
CA LYS A 777 -4.07 19.28 39.26
C LYS A 777 -3.28 17.96 39.33
N LEU A 778 -3.97 16.83 39.41
CA LEU A 778 -3.36 15.49 39.51
C LEU A 778 -2.91 14.95 38.14
N LEU A 779 -3.58 15.31 37.06
CA LEU A 779 -3.19 14.96 35.68
C LEU A 779 -1.88 15.59 35.19
N TYR A 780 -1.32 16.57 35.92
CA TYR A 780 -0.20 17.39 35.45
C TYR A 780 1.09 17.22 36.26
N ARG A 781 1.15 16.35 37.28
CA ARG A 781 2.37 16.19 38.09
C ARG A 781 2.73 14.79 38.60
N GLU A 782 1.92 13.75 38.39
CA GLU A 782 2.34 12.37 38.72
C GLU A 782 1.85 11.36 37.66
N PRO A 783 2.61 10.27 37.40
CA PRO A 783 2.04 9.11 36.72
C PRO A 783 0.95 8.54 37.63
N LEU A 784 -0.23 8.11 37.12
CA LEU A 784 -1.29 7.27 37.76
C LEU A 784 -2.76 7.69 37.48
N ALA A 785 -3.14 8.12 36.27
CA ALA A 785 -4.56 8.05 35.90
C ALA A 785 -4.87 6.67 35.32
N LYS A 786 -5.45 5.78 36.15
CA LYS A 786 -5.95 4.48 35.68
C LYS A 786 -7.11 4.63 34.69
N ARG A 787 -7.82 5.76 34.69
CA ARG A 787 -9.01 6.02 33.86
C ARG A 787 -8.93 7.38 33.19
N ALA A 788 -9.39 7.46 31.94
CA ALA A 788 -9.67 8.70 31.23
C ALA A 788 -11.13 8.70 30.74
N HIS A 789 -11.86 9.76 31.05
CA HIS A 789 -13.23 10.02 30.56
C HIS A 789 -13.23 11.37 29.84
N LEU A 790 -13.38 11.37 28.52
CA LEU A 790 -13.24 12.57 27.68
C LEU A 790 -14.52 12.79 26.87
N SER A 791 -15.08 14.00 26.92
CA SER A 791 -16.08 14.46 25.94
C SER A 791 -15.38 15.29 24.87
N VAL A 792 -15.36 14.80 23.63
CA VAL A 792 -14.59 15.38 22.53
C VAL A 792 -15.54 15.92 21.46
N VAL A 793 -15.45 17.21 21.15
CA VAL A 793 -16.25 17.83 20.08
C VAL A 793 -15.57 17.64 18.73
N VAL A 794 -16.25 16.95 17.81
CA VAL A 794 -15.74 16.61 16.48
C VAL A 794 -16.64 17.20 15.38
N PRO A 795 -16.08 17.66 14.25
CA PRO A 795 -16.89 18.11 13.11
C PRO A 795 -17.60 16.92 12.45
N VAL A 796 -18.82 17.14 11.96
CA VAL A 796 -19.61 16.17 11.20
C VAL A 796 -20.07 16.80 9.89
N ARG A 797 -19.62 16.25 8.78
CA ARG A 797 -20.04 16.61 7.41
C ARG A 797 -21.11 15.63 6.92
N ALA A 798 -21.79 15.94 5.82
CA ALA A 798 -22.67 14.98 5.17
C ALA A 798 -21.89 13.72 4.77
N GLY A 799 -22.50 12.54 4.96
CA GLY A 799 -21.84 11.25 4.76
C GLY A 799 -21.15 10.69 6.01
N SER A 800 -20.28 9.70 5.82
CA SER A 800 -19.63 8.94 6.89
C SER A 800 -18.39 9.68 7.42
N ASN A 801 -18.34 10.00 8.72
CA ASN A 801 -17.23 10.73 9.34
C ASN A 801 -16.47 9.80 10.29
N ARG A 802 -15.19 9.53 10.00
CA ARG A 802 -14.31 8.64 10.78
C ARG A 802 -13.68 9.36 11.97
N ILE A 803 -13.77 8.75 13.16
CA ILE A 803 -13.10 9.17 14.40
C ILE A 803 -12.17 8.05 14.85
N VAL A 804 -10.91 8.34 15.13
CA VAL A 804 -9.92 7.34 15.59
C VAL A 804 -9.41 7.74 16.97
N VAL A 805 -9.32 6.78 17.89
CA VAL A 805 -8.78 6.96 19.24
C VAL A 805 -7.64 5.98 19.45
N ILE A 806 -6.51 6.48 19.96
CA ILE A 806 -5.35 5.67 20.33
C ILE A 806 -5.07 5.90 21.81
N ALA A 807 -4.95 4.84 22.60
CA ALA A 807 -4.50 4.90 23.99
C ALA A 807 -3.22 4.09 24.17
N GLU A 808 -2.32 4.61 24.97
CA GLU A 808 -1.05 3.99 25.34
C GLU A 808 -0.92 3.99 26.87
N ASP A 809 -0.52 2.86 27.44
CA ASP A 809 -0.22 2.75 28.85
C ASP A 809 1.22 3.15 29.17
N LYS A 810 1.59 3.19 30.46
CA LYS A 810 2.96 3.52 30.90
C LYS A 810 4.02 2.50 30.48
N ASP A 811 3.56 1.34 30.04
CA ASP A 811 4.36 0.17 29.75
C ASP A 811 4.65 0.03 28.25
N GLY A 812 4.17 1.00 27.45
CA GLY A 812 4.35 1.09 25.99
C GLY A 812 3.32 0.28 25.19
N VAL A 813 2.27 -0.24 25.83
CA VAL A 813 1.23 -1.04 25.16
C VAL A 813 0.18 -0.13 24.55
N ARG A 814 -0.13 -0.37 23.28
CA ARG A 814 -1.03 0.49 22.48
C ARG A 814 -2.32 -0.20 22.08
N THR A 815 -3.44 0.51 22.26
CA THR A 815 -4.76 0.11 21.78
C THR A 815 -5.35 1.20 20.86
N ARG A 816 -5.79 0.81 19.66
CA ARG A 816 -6.49 1.67 18.69
C ARG A 816 -7.97 1.32 18.60
N ARG A 817 -8.85 2.32 18.54
CA ARG A 817 -10.31 2.19 18.34
C ARG A 817 -10.83 3.20 17.35
N GLU A 818 -11.90 2.86 16.64
CA GLU A 818 -12.52 3.72 15.63
C GLU A 818 -14.03 3.79 15.85
N LEU A 819 -14.62 4.96 15.55
CA LEU A 819 -16.04 5.25 15.60
C LEU A 819 -16.42 6.06 14.37
N TYR A 820 -17.62 5.86 13.83
CA TYR A 820 -18.14 6.66 12.72
C TYR A 820 -19.42 7.37 13.09
N ILE A 821 -19.62 8.55 12.51
CA ILE A 821 -20.84 9.35 12.65
C ILE A 821 -21.33 9.74 11.26
N TYR A 822 -22.59 9.43 10.97
CA TYR A 822 -23.21 9.75 9.68
C TYR A 822 -23.94 11.09 9.71
N GLY A 823 -23.53 12.01 8.83
CA GLY A 823 -24.21 13.27 8.58
C GLY A 823 -25.29 13.14 7.51
N GLU A 824 -26.51 13.56 7.81
CA GLU A 824 -27.63 13.53 6.87
C GLU A 824 -27.47 14.54 5.73
N GLY A 825 -27.95 14.17 4.54
CA GLY A 825 -27.91 14.99 3.34
C GLY A 825 -27.09 14.35 2.23
N GLU A 826 -27.10 14.99 1.06
CA GLU A 826 -26.20 14.63 -0.02
C GLU A 826 -24.78 15.02 0.39
N ALA A 827 -23.93 14.02 0.63
CA ALA A 827 -22.50 14.25 0.57
C ALA A 827 -22.19 14.86 -0.81
N PRO A 828 -21.26 15.82 -0.92
CA PRO A 828 -20.77 16.21 -2.23
C PRO A 828 -20.33 14.92 -2.92
N THR A 829 -21.03 14.55 -3.99
CA THR A 829 -20.45 13.65 -4.96
C THR A 829 -19.28 14.44 -5.50
N ASP A 830 -18.06 14.05 -5.13
CA ASP A 830 -16.88 14.55 -5.81
C ASP A 830 -17.02 14.16 -7.28
N ASP A 831 -17.57 15.09 -8.08
CA ASP A 831 -17.41 15.13 -9.51
C ASP A 831 -15.93 15.41 -9.77
N GLY A 832 -15.08 14.39 -9.62
CA GLY A 832 -13.72 14.42 -10.13
C GLY A 832 -12.55 14.28 -9.15
N VAL A 833 -12.76 14.03 -7.85
CA VAL A 833 -11.64 13.54 -7.03
C VAL A 833 -11.51 12.04 -7.30
N ALA A 834 -10.53 11.70 -8.15
CA ALA A 834 -10.05 10.34 -8.27
C ALA A 834 -9.78 9.81 -6.85
N PHE A 835 -10.48 8.74 -6.46
CA PHE A 835 -9.97 7.84 -5.44
C PHE A 835 -8.62 7.35 -5.97
N VAL A 836 -7.55 8.01 -5.53
CA VAL A 836 -6.20 7.52 -5.69
C VAL A 836 -6.12 6.27 -4.83
N PRO A 837 -5.83 5.08 -5.39
CA PRO A 837 -5.64 3.87 -4.61
C PRO A 837 -4.51 4.04 -3.57
#